data_AF-A0A6N4T8V5-F1
#
_entry.id   AF-A0A6N4T8V5-F1
#
_cell.length_a   1.000
_cell.length_b   1.000
_cell.length_c   1.000
_cell.angle_alpha   90.00
_cell.angle_beta   90.00
_cell.angle_gamma   90.00
#
_symmetry.space_group_name_H-M   'P 1'
#
loop_
_entity.id
_entity.type
_entity.pdbx_description
1 polymer ?
#
loop_
_entity_poly.entity_id
_entity_poly.type
_entity_poly.pdbx_seq_one_letter_code
_entity_poly.pdbx_strand_id
1 'polypeptide(L)'
;MIKTKKIVSQLGGSLFALIFVVGFGLGGWYGGVLPMAQQLQGWWRAGNMVAVQARIDKLELREHRSEDGPSYSVDAEFVYQFDGKTYRSKRISVGGDSSDGYNGYNRSTHASLLQARSNDQSVTLWIDPQDPAFAAYDRQLHIKRLIFLIPFATLFPAVSLGALWAIWAIWFRRDDDEETTPGLPGFASATGKSDWQELHPAPSGAGGLGLFALFWNLISFPIAGLFMMDRASHGYWQYLVLLFPALGVLMIAGAVWLAYSRWRVGKPRLTLAKQPHTGIENLSLRLHFDPPLGQRMATGASHYMVKAEIHCEHEDRRGEDTTTKRLWEQTLAEQVVMHGAQSMDFTISLPADMPASGKQEHKDIEVIWNLQLNILGADLVFKLPVQQGLGEKANARDLIAKQYRSHEQRIYGLPQAPTDNSNQTRRWVWFSAIFFIPVVASVFFIFDLNDLRNLAGSSSAGADNVAIETLAQLKARLDAGGDVNARDASGRSLLMQAADDNDIAKVRYLLQKGAQVDLMTPVDADGNGGRSALFAAIHNDGIEIVQMLADAGADLSRPGNKVWTPAHYAAYKGALKSLRFLHERGVAMDQTFDGGRGSTPLMIAAQYNRLDVISFLQLAGADRSKKDLYGEDACGYARYFKQAQAAAALGCS
;
A
#
# COMPACT_ATOMS: atom_id res chain seq x y z
N MET A 1 10.61 17.84 31.08
CA MET A 1 10.71 17.26 29.72
C MET A 1 9.69 16.16 29.42
N ILE A 2 9.20 15.38 30.40
CA ILE A 2 8.25 14.27 30.16
C ILE A 2 6.85 14.79 29.74
N LYS A 3 6.33 15.86 30.39
CA LYS A 3 5.05 16.49 30.02
C LYS A 3 5.04 17.06 28.59
N THR A 4 6.14 17.68 28.17
CA THR A 4 6.27 18.25 26.82
C THR A 4 6.29 17.16 25.75
N LYS A 5 6.93 16.01 26.02
CA LYS A 5 6.93 14.85 25.11
C LYS A 5 5.55 14.18 24.99
N LYS A 6 4.78 14.06 26.08
CA LYS A 6 3.40 13.54 26.06
C LYS A 6 2.50 14.42 25.20
N ILE A 7 2.57 15.74 25.37
CA ILE A 7 1.78 16.70 24.59
C ILE A 7 2.14 16.67 23.10
N VAL A 8 3.43 16.60 22.75
CA VAL A 8 3.87 16.51 21.34
C VAL A 8 3.38 15.21 20.68
N SER A 9 3.41 14.08 21.39
CA SER A 9 2.88 12.81 20.88
C SER A 9 1.35 12.85 20.71
N GLN A 10 0.63 13.45 21.66
CA GLN A 10 -0.83 13.62 21.60
C GLN A 10 -1.24 14.54 20.44
N LEU A 11 -0.48 15.61 20.20
CA LEU A 11 -0.68 16.51 19.05
C LEU A 11 -0.46 15.76 17.72
N GLY A 12 0.60 14.96 17.62
CA GLY A 12 0.86 14.15 16.42
C GLY A 12 -0.25 13.16 16.11
N GLY A 13 -0.70 12.39 17.12
CA GLY A 13 -1.81 11.44 16.95
C GLY A 13 -3.14 12.13 16.61
N SER A 14 -3.40 13.31 17.18
CA SER A 14 -4.60 14.10 16.90
C SER A 14 -4.59 14.67 15.49
N LEU A 15 -3.44 15.17 15.02
CA LEU A 15 -3.29 15.71 13.66
C LEU A 15 -3.52 14.62 12.62
N PHE A 16 -2.98 13.42 12.85
CA PHE A 16 -3.21 12.27 11.98
C PHE A 16 -4.70 11.89 11.93
N ALA A 17 -5.37 11.76 13.08
CA ALA A 17 -6.79 11.45 13.13
C ALA A 17 -7.67 12.55 12.48
N LEU A 18 -7.28 13.82 12.60
CA LEU A 18 -7.99 14.96 12.00
C LEU A 18 -8.07 14.85 10.46
N ILE A 19 -7.04 14.31 9.81
CA ILE A 19 -7.06 14.07 8.36
C ILE A 19 -8.22 13.15 7.98
N PHE A 20 -8.46 12.10 8.78
CA PHE A 20 -9.56 11.17 8.55
C PHE A 20 -10.92 11.81 8.85
N VAL A 21 -11.03 12.63 9.90
CA VAL A 21 -12.25 13.39 10.20
C VAL A 21 -12.62 14.31 9.04
N VAL A 22 -11.68 15.07 8.51
CA VAL A 22 -11.94 16.02 7.43
C VAL A 22 -12.18 15.28 6.11
N GLY A 23 -11.29 14.37 5.72
CA GLY A 23 -11.36 13.66 4.44
C GLY A 23 -12.59 12.77 4.33
N PHE A 24 -12.82 11.88 5.30
CA PHE A 24 -13.96 10.96 5.27
C PHE A 24 -15.24 11.63 5.76
N GLY A 25 -15.18 12.61 6.66
CA GLY A 25 -16.37 13.34 7.11
C GLY A 25 -16.98 14.18 5.99
N LEU A 26 -16.18 15.04 5.35
CA LEU A 26 -16.67 15.87 4.24
C LEU A 26 -17.00 15.02 3.01
N GLY A 27 -16.13 14.06 2.66
CA GLY A 27 -16.35 13.15 1.54
C GLY A 27 -17.62 12.31 1.71
N GLY A 28 -17.86 11.77 2.91
CA GLY A 28 -19.06 11.01 3.22
C GLY A 28 -20.32 11.85 3.25
N TRP A 29 -20.24 13.07 3.79
CA TRP A 29 -21.37 13.99 3.85
C TRP A 29 -21.82 14.44 2.45
N TYR A 30 -20.90 14.97 1.64
CA TYR A 30 -21.22 15.52 0.33
C TYR A 30 -21.36 14.45 -0.75
N GLY A 31 -20.55 13.39 -0.70
CA GLY A 31 -20.56 12.30 -1.70
C GLY A 31 -21.58 11.20 -1.41
N GLY A 32 -22.06 11.08 -0.16
CA GLY A 32 -22.94 9.98 0.26
C GLY A 32 -24.26 10.45 0.88
N VAL A 33 -24.18 11.05 2.07
CA VAL A 33 -25.36 11.37 2.90
C VAL A 33 -26.30 12.35 2.19
N LEU A 34 -25.76 13.46 1.70
CA LEU A 34 -26.54 14.51 1.03
C LEU A 34 -27.28 14.00 -0.23
N PRO A 35 -26.60 13.36 -1.21
CA PRO A 35 -27.29 12.84 -2.40
C PRO A 35 -28.27 11.71 -2.06
N MET A 36 -27.99 10.88 -1.04
CA MET A 36 -28.92 9.85 -0.57
C MET A 36 -30.19 10.46 0.03
N ALA A 37 -30.04 11.49 0.87
CA ALA A 37 -31.17 12.21 1.46
C ALA A 37 -32.06 12.87 0.39
N GLN A 38 -31.44 13.46 -0.65
CA GLN A 38 -32.16 14.07 -1.77
C GLN A 38 -33.02 13.05 -2.53
N GLN A 39 -32.50 11.84 -2.79
CA GLN A 39 -33.28 10.78 -3.44
C GLN A 39 -34.45 10.29 -2.59
N LEU A 40 -34.23 10.06 -1.29
CA LEU A 40 -35.29 9.60 -0.38
C LEU A 40 -36.38 10.65 -0.19
N GLN A 41 -35.99 11.93 -0.03
CA GLN A 41 -36.94 13.04 0.08
C GLN A 41 -37.75 13.21 -1.21
N GLY A 42 -37.09 13.09 -2.37
CA GLY A 42 -37.76 13.13 -3.66
C GLY A 42 -38.80 12.03 -3.82
N TRP A 43 -38.45 10.79 -3.49
CA TRP A 43 -39.37 9.66 -3.53
C TRP A 43 -40.59 9.85 -2.62
N TRP A 44 -40.40 10.40 -1.43
CA TRP A 44 -41.52 10.71 -0.53
C TRP A 44 -42.48 11.73 -1.14
N ARG A 45 -41.96 12.76 -1.84
CA ARG A 45 -42.78 13.75 -2.55
C ARG A 45 -43.50 13.16 -3.77
N ALA A 46 -42.86 12.23 -4.48
CA ALA A 46 -43.41 11.59 -5.67
C ALA A 46 -44.74 10.85 -5.44
N GLY A 47 -45.01 10.41 -4.20
CA GLY A 47 -46.24 9.70 -3.84
C GLY A 47 -47.53 10.51 -4.04
N ASN A 48 -47.44 11.84 -3.98
CA ASN A 48 -48.61 12.76 -4.07
C ASN A 48 -48.64 13.56 -5.39
N MET A 49 -47.80 13.24 -6.37
CA MET A 49 -47.69 13.99 -7.61
C MET A 49 -48.79 13.66 -8.62
N VAL A 50 -49.19 14.67 -9.40
CA VAL A 50 -50.20 14.56 -10.46
C VAL A 50 -49.52 14.62 -11.83
N ALA A 51 -50.05 13.88 -12.81
CA ALA A 51 -49.53 13.85 -14.17
C ALA A 51 -50.11 15.00 -15.02
N VAL A 52 -49.25 15.73 -15.73
CA VAL A 52 -49.61 16.81 -16.66
C VAL A 52 -48.86 16.63 -17.99
N GLN A 53 -49.49 17.00 -19.09
CA GLN A 53 -48.84 16.99 -20.41
C GLN A 53 -47.97 18.25 -20.58
N ALA A 54 -46.73 18.04 -20.99
CA ALA A 54 -45.73 19.09 -21.18
C ALA A 54 -45.13 19.04 -22.59
N ARG A 55 -44.79 20.22 -23.11
CA ARG A 55 -44.01 20.37 -24.34
C ARG A 55 -42.53 20.54 -24.02
N ILE A 56 -41.67 19.92 -24.82
CA ILE A 56 -40.22 20.05 -24.71
C ILE A 56 -39.76 21.30 -25.49
N ASP A 57 -39.32 22.32 -24.77
CA ASP A 57 -38.87 23.60 -25.34
C ASP A 57 -37.36 23.57 -25.66
N LYS A 58 -36.56 23.04 -24.72
CA LYS A 58 -35.12 22.83 -24.87
C LYS A 58 -34.75 21.38 -24.54
N LEU A 59 -33.79 20.81 -25.26
CA LEU A 59 -33.22 19.49 -24.96
C LEU A 59 -31.78 19.43 -25.46
N GLU A 60 -30.84 19.23 -24.54
CA GLU A 60 -29.41 19.07 -24.81
C GLU A 60 -28.87 17.92 -23.94
N LEU A 61 -27.96 17.13 -24.51
CA LEU A 61 -27.16 16.17 -23.76
C LEU A 61 -25.79 16.78 -23.50
N ARG A 62 -25.44 17.00 -22.23
CA ARG A 62 -24.12 17.48 -21.84
C ARG A 62 -23.25 16.30 -21.41
N GLU A 63 -22.15 16.11 -22.12
CA GLU A 63 -21.11 15.14 -21.76
C GLU A 63 -20.08 15.83 -20.85
N HIS A 64 -19.95 15.33 -19.63
CA HIS A 64 -18.96 15.74 -18.66
C HIS A 64 -17.91 14.64 -18.57
N ARG A 65 -16.73 14.88 -19.15
CA ARG A 65 -15.61 13.92 -19.10
C ARG A 65 -14.83 14.10 -17.80
N SER A 66 -14.97 13.14 -16.87
CA SER A 66 -14.06 12.98 -15.72
C SER A 66 -13.06 11.86 -15.99
N GLU A 67 -12.05 11.75 -15.12
CA GLU A 67 -11.03 10.69 -15.13
C GLU A 67 -11.62 9.28 -15.15
N ASP A 68 -12.76 9.09 -14.49
CA ASP A 68 -13.46 7.82 -14.36
C ASP A 68 -14.33 7.45 -15.58
N GLY A 69 -14.34 8.29 -16.63
CA GLY A 69 -15.10 8.09 -17.87
C GLY A 69 -16.11 9.22 -18.19
N PRO A 70 -16.78 9.16 -19.35
CA PRO A 70 -17.79 10.16 -19.70
C PRO A 70 -19.04 9.97 -18.83
N SER A 71 -19.36 10.99 -18.05
CA SER A 71 -20.65 11.13 -17.40
C SER A 71 -21.57 11.99 -18.26
N TYR A 72 -22.86 11.70 -18.23
CA TYR A 72 -23.85 12.42 -19.04
C TYR A 72 -24.83 13.12 -18.13
N SER A 73 -25.32 14.28 -18.54
CA SER A 73 -26.46 14.96 -17.91
C SER A 73 -27.39 15.49 -18.98
N VAL A 74 -28.69 15.37 -18.77
CA VAL A 74 -29.69 15.92 -19.69
C VAL A 74 -30.09 17.31 -19.21
N ASP A 75 -29.93 18.31 -20.08
CA ASP A 75 -30.47 19.67 -19.90
C ASP A 75 -31.73 19.79 -20.76
N ALA A 76 -32.89 19.56 -20.16
CA ALA A 76 -34.17 19.70 -20.82
C ALA A 76 -34.98 20.82 -20.17
N GLU A 77 -35.80 21.51 -20.94
CA GLU A 77 -36.77 22.48 -20.45
C GLU A 77 -38.17 22.10 -20.93
N PHE A 78 -39.08 21.94 -19.98
CA PHE A 78 -40.46 21.54 -20.20
C PHE A 78 -41.39 22.71 -19.91
N VAL A 79 -42.33 22.97 -20.81
CA VAL A 79 -43.38 23.97 -20.65
C VAL A 79 -44.71 23.25 -20.51
N TYR A 80 -45.47 23.56 -19.46
CA TYR A 80 -46.76 22.93 -19.18
C TYR A 80 -47.74 23.93 -18.57
N GLN A 81 -49.02 23.58 -18.61
CA GLN A 81 -50.09 24.38 -18.01
C GLN A 81 -50.72 23.62 -16.85
N PHE A 82 -50.89 24.33 -15.74
CA PHE A 82 -51.58 23.82 -14.57
C PHE A 82 -52.40 24.97 -13.95
N ASP A 83 -53.68 24.70 -13.66
CA ASP A 83 -54.60 25.69 -13.07
C ASP A 83 -54.65 27.03 -13.83
N GLY A 84 -54.66 26.98 -15.18
CA GLY A 84 -54.71 28.16 -16.04
C GLY A 84 -53.42 28.98 -16.13
N LYS A 85 -52.35 28.58 -15.44
CA LYS A 85 -51.03 29.23 -15.48
C LYS A 85 -50.01 28.37 -16.23
N THR A 86 -49.08 29.03 -16.91
CA THR A 86 -47.99 28.37 -17.64
C THR A 86 -46.75 28.31 -16.76
N TYR A 87 -46.16 27.12 -16.63
CA TYR A 87 -44.98 26.85 -15.83
C TYR A 87 -43.86 26.27 -16.69
N ARG A 88 -42.63 26.42 -16.20
CA ARG A 88 -41.41 25.88 -16.82
C ARG A 88 -40.67 25.03 -15.79
N SER A 89 -40.23 23.83 -16.18
CA SER A 89 -39.36 23.00 -15.35
C SER A 89 -38.15 22.52 -16.13
N LYS A 90 -37.03 22.37 -15.42
CA LYS A 90 -35.80 21.79 -15.97
C LYS A 90 -35.46 20.42 -15.37
N ARG A 91 -36.31 19.90 -14.48
CA ARG A 91 -35.98 18.69 -13.71
C ARG A 91 -36.28 17.43 -14.50
N ILE A 92 -35.29 16.55 -14.55
CA ILE A 92 -35.43 15.23 -15.15
C ILE A 92 -35.90 14.24 -14.10
N SER A 93 -35.30 14.24 -12.91
CA SER A 93 -35.66 13.31 -11.83
C SER A 93 -36.09 14.01 -10.55
N VAL A 94 -36.99 13.36 -9.80
CA VAL A 94 -37.45 13.87 -8.50
C VAL A 94 -36.33 13.86 -7.43
N GLY A 95 -35.33 12.98 -7.58
CA GLY A 95 -34.17 12.86 -6.68
C GLY A 95 -33.01 13.81 -6.96
N GLY A 96 -33.15 14.72 -7.94
CA GLY A 96 -32.12 15.68 -8.34
C GLY A 96 -31.34 15.28 -9.58
N ASP A 97 -31.04 16.27 -10.42
CA ASP A 97 -30.38 16.10 -11.71
C ASP A 97 -28.86 16.10 -11.50
N SER A 98 -28.26 14.92 -11.50
CA SER A 98 -26.80 14.77 -11.46
C SER A 98 -26.33 14.11 -12.73
N SER A 99 -25.08 14.36 -13.10
CA SER A 99 -24.44 13.54 -14.11
C SER A 99 -24.33 12.10 -13.62
N ASP A 100 -24.44 11.14 -14.54
CA ASP A 100 -24.23 9.72 -14.26
C ASP A 100 -23.22 9.12 -15.24
N GLY A 101 -22.24 8.39 -14.71
CA GLY A 101 -21.27 7.62 -15.51
C GLY A 101 -21.72 6.17 -15.77
N TYR A 102 -22.73 5.68 -15.03
CA TYR A 102 -23.15 4.28 -15.01
C TYR A 102 -24.59 4.10 -15.50
N ASN A 103 -24.81 3.11 -16.37
CA ASN A 103 -26.10 2.64 -16.91
C ASN A 103 -26.82 3.53 -17.95
N GLY A 104 -26.22 4.63 -18.41
CA GLY A 104 -26.77 5.38 -19.54
C GLY A 104 -28.19 5.92 -19.32
N TYR A 105 -28.64 6.11 -18.08
CA TYR A 105 -29.99 6.61 -17.79
C TYR A 105 -30.17 7.97 -18.43
N ASN A 106 -29.26 8.93 -18.21
CA ASN A 106 -29.32 10.22 -18.89
C ASN A 106 -29.27 10.10 -20.43
N ARG A 107 -28.51 9.15 -20.99
CA ARG A 107 -28.50 8.90 -22.45
C ARG A 107 -29.83 8.33 -22.95
N SER A 108 -30.42 7.37 -22.25
CA SER A 108 -31.71 6.74 -22.59
C SER A 108 -32.88 7.71 -22.44
N THR A 109 -32.85 8.54 -21.41
CA THR A 109 -33.83 9.60 -21.16
C THR A 109 -33.72 10.67 -22.25
N HIS A 110 -32.50 11.11 -22.59
CA HIS A 110 -32.30 12.02 -23.71
C HIS A 110 -32.80 11.42 -25.03
N ALA A 111 -32.51 10.15 -25.33
CA ALA A 111 -32.99 9.50 -26.55
C ALA A 111 -34.53 9.45 -26.60
N SER A 112 -35.19 9.09 -25.50
CA SER A 112 -36.64 9.07 -25.38
C SER A 112 -37.27 10.47 -25.56
N LEU A 113 -36.69 11.49 -24.93
CA LEU A 113 -37.13 12.88 -25.05
C LEU A 113 -36.88 13.45 -26.45
N LEU A 114 -35.76 13.09 -27.08
CA LEU A 114 -35.41 13.50 -28.44
C LEU A 114 -36.41 12.93 -29.44
N GLN A 115 -36.77 11.65 -29.29
CA GLN A 115 -37.80 11.00 -30.11
C GLN A 115 -39.18 11.65 -29.93
N ALA A 116 -39.58 11.96 -28.70
CA ALA A 116 -40.84 12.66 -28.45
C ALA A 116 -40.84 14.06 -29.11
N ARG A 117 -39.73 14.81 -28.97
CA ARG A 117 -39.58 16.14 -29.56
C ARG A 117 -39.59 16.12 -31.09
N SER A 118 -38.88 15.16 -31.71
CA SER A 118 -38.83 15.02 -33.18
C SER A 118 -40.19 14.71 -33.80
N ASN A 119 -41.06 14.06 -33.02
CA ASN A 119 -42.42 13.69 -33.43
C ASN A 119 -43.48 14.71 -33.00
N ASP A 120 -43.08 15.87 -32.43
CA ASP A 120 -43.94 16.91 -31.83
C ASP A 120 -44.95 16.34 -30.82
N GLN A 121 -44.55 15.30 -30.08
CA GLN A 121 -45.37 14.65 -29.06
C GLN A 121 -45.17 15.30 -27.68
N SER A 122 -46.25 15.42 -26.92
CA SER A 122 -46.18 15.85 -25.52
C SER A 122 -45.66 14.72 -24.63
N VAL A 123 -44.94 15.10 -23.57
CA VAL A 123 -44.43 14.17 -22.56
C VAL A 123 -45.17 14.36 -21.23
N THR A 124 -45.26 13.30 -20.45
CA THR A 124 -45.88 13.37 -19.11
C THR A 124 -44.88 13.90 -18.11
N LEU A 125 -45.25 14.97 -17.41
CA LEU A 125 -44.52 15.55 -16.29
C LEU A 125 -45.29 15.31 -15.00
N TRP A 126 -44.59 14.97 -13.92
CA TRP A 126 -45.16 14.78 -12.60
C TRP A 126 -44.96 16.05 -11.78
N ILE A 127 -46.06 16.66 -11.35
CA ILE A 127 -46.06 17.93 -10.64
C ILE A 127 -46.47 17.72 -9.19
N ASP A 128 -45.88 18.49 -8.26
CA ASP A 128 -46.39 18.62 -6.90
C ASP A 128 -47.55 19.63 -6.88
N PRO A 129 -48.79 19.24 -6.51
CA PRO A 129 -49.92 20.17 -6.47
C PRO A 129 -49.74 21.32 -5.45
N GLN A 130 -48.91 21.11 -4.42
CA GLN A 130 -48.64 22.13 -3.39
C GLN A 130 -47.50 23.08 -3.79
N ASP A 131 -46.63 22.65 -4.72
CA ASP A 131 -45.58 23.47 -5.33
C ASP A 131 -45.54 23.20 -6.84
N PRO A 132 -46.42 23.84 -7.64
CA PRO A 132 -46.50 23.59 -9.08
C PRO A 132 -45.24 23.95 -9.85
N ALA A 133 -44.26 24.65 -9.27
CA ALA A 133 -42.95 24.87 -9.88
C ALA A 133 -42.05 23.62 -9.79
N PHE A 134 -42.33 22.72 -8.85
CA PHE A 134 -41.64 21.45 -8.68
C PHE A 134 -42.28 20.37 -9.54
N ALA A 135 -41.82 20.25 -10.77
CA ALA A 135 -42.23 19.21 -11.70
C ALA A 135 -41.05 18.44 -12.27
N ALA A 136 -41.16 17.12 -12.39
CA ALA A 136 -40.09 16.27 -12.93
C ALA A 136 -40.62 15.27 -13.95
N TYR A 137 -39.78 14.89 -14.91
CA TYR A 137 -40.12 13.90 -15.93
C TYR A 137 -40.19 12.46 -15.37
N ASP A 138 -39.20 12.07 -14.56
CA ASP A 138 -39.11 10.76 -13.93
C ASP A 138 -39.30 10.83 -12.41
N ARG A 139 -40.30 10.09 -11.92
CA ARG A 139 -40.65 9.97 -10.50
C ARG A 139 -40.12 8.70 -9.82
N GLN A 140 -39.43 7.83 -10.56
CA GLN A 140 -38.98 6.53 -10.04
C GLN A 140 -37.76 6.64 -9.13
N LEU A 141 -37.65 5.69 -8.20
CA LEU A 141 -36.50 5.55 -7.33
C LEU A 141 -35.36 4.82 -8.07
N HIS A 142 -34.20 5.46 -8.20
CA HIS A 142 -33.04 4.84 -8.84
C HIS A 142 -32.28 3.94 -7.87
N ILE A 143 -32.77 2.73 -7.64
CA ILE A 143 -32.21 1.75 -6.69
C ILE A 143 -30.71 1.52 -6.90
N LYS A 144 -30.24 1.47 -8.15
CA LYS A 144 -28.81 1.34 -8.47
C LYS A 144 -27.98 2.49 -7.90
N ARG A 145 -28.46 3.74 -8.02
CA ARG A 145 -27.77 4.91 -7.46
C ARG A 145 -27.80 4.90 -5.94
N LEU A 146 -28.90 4.48 -5.33
CA LEU A 146 -28.99 4.29 -3.87
C LEU A 146 -27.98 3.26 -3.36
N ILE A 147 -27.90 2.09 -3.99
CA ILE A 147 -26.93 1.04 -3.60
C ILE A 147 -25.49 1.55 -3.70
N PHE A 148 -25.17 2.31 -4.76
CA PHE A 148 -23.86 2.93 -4.92
C PHE A 148 -23.53 3.93 -3.80
N LEU A 149 -24.52 4.69 -3.33
CA LEU A 149 -24.33 5.72 -2.30
C LEU A 149 -24.19 5.15 -0.89
N ILE A 150 -24.65 3.92 -0.63
CA ILE A 150 -24.64 3.31 0.73
C ILE A 150 -23.25 3.35 1.39
N PRO A 151 -22.15 2.84 0.77
CA PRO A 151 -20.82 2.90 1.37
C PRO A 151 -20.41 4.34 1.75
N PHE A 152 -20.66 5.31 0.87
CA PHE A 152 -20.29 6.71 1.11
C PHE A 152 -21.17 7.35 2.19
N ALA A 153 -22.45 7.00 2.26
CA ALA A 153 -23.40 7.54 3.23
C ALA A 153 -23.25 6.91 4.63
N THR A 154 -22.68 5.71 4.74
CA THR A 154 -22.54 5.01 6.02
C THR A 154 -21.09 4.91 6.51
N LEU A 155 -20.19 4.39 5.68
CA LEU A 155 -18.83 4.04 6.11
C LEU A 155 -17.97 5.27 6.35
N PHE A 156 -18.03 6.24 5.44
CA PHE A 156 -17.20 7.44 5.50
C PHE A 156 -17.54 8.29 6.75
N PRO A 157 -18.83 8.54 7.07
CA PRO A 157 -19.20 9.13 8.35
C PRO A 157 -18.79 8.27 9.56
N ALA A 158 -18.91 6.94 9.49
CA ALA A 158 -18.52 6.07 10.60
C ALA A 158 -17.01 6.12 10.89
N VAL A 159 -16.16 6.13 9.85
CA VAL A 159 -14.71 6.32 9.98
C VAL A 159 -14.39 7.69 10.57
N SER A 160 -15.08 8.74 10.12
CA SER A 160 -14.95 10.08 10.69
C SER A 160 -15.33 10.13 12.17
N LEU A 161 -16.42 9.47 12.58
CA LEU A 161 -16.84 9.36 13.98
C LEU A 161 -15.83 8.56 14.81
N GLY A 162 -15.26 7.48 14.25
CA GLY A 162 -14.18 6.72 14.89
C GLY A 162 -12.91 7.54 15.10
N ALA A 163 -12.55 8.37 14.12
CA ALA A 163 -11.42 9.29 14.24
C ALA A 163 -11.68 10.41 15.26
N LEU A 164 -12.91 10.95 15.33
CA LEU A 164 -13.32 11.89 16.38
C LEU A 164 -13.25 11.25 17.77
N TRP A 165 -13.68 9.99 17.89
CA TRP A 165 -13.55 9.23 19.13
C TRP A 165 -12.09 9.00 19.51
N ALA A 166 -11.22 8.71 18.54
CA ALA A 166 -9.79 8.57 18.78
C ALA A 166 -9.15 9.88 19.28
N ILE A 167 -9.52 11.03 18.69
CA ILE A 167 -9.09 12.36 19.18
C ILE A 167 -9.58 12.55 20.62
N TRP A 168 -10.85 12.29 20.90
CA TRP A 168 -11.38 12.40 22.25
C TRP A 168 -10.62 11.49 23.24
N ALA A 169 -10.34 10.25 22.85
CA ALA A 169 -9.60 9.29 23.68
C ALA A 169 -8.16 9.75 23.96
N ILE A 170 -7.47 10.37 23.00
CA ILE A 170 -6.10 10.89 23.17
C ILE A 170 -6.02 11.97 24.25
N TRP A 171 -7.07 12.77 24.40
CA TRP A 171 -7.08 13.95 25.29
C TRP A 171 -7.79 13.73 26.63
N PHE A 172 -8.82 12.88 26.67
CA PHE A 172 -9.74 12.80 27.82
C PHE A 172 -9.77 11.44 28.52
N ARG A 173 -9.14 10.40 27.95
CA ARG A 173 -9.09 9.09 28.61
C ARG A 173 -8.05 9.15 29.74
N ARG A 174 -8.45 8.80 30.97
CA ARG A 174 -7.56 8.73 32.14
C ARG A 174 -6.62 7.53 31.97
N ASP A 175 -5.36 7.70 32.41
CA ASP A 175 -4.32 6.67 32.35
C ASP A 175 -4.66 5.40 33.19
N ASP A 176 -5.78 5.39 33.93
CA ASP A 176 -6.21 4.28 34.81
C ASP A 176 -6.98 3.15 34.06
N ASP A 177 -7.39 3.36 32.81
CA ASP A 177 -8.23 2.41 32.03
C ASP A 177 -7.45 1.62 30.96
N GLU A 178 -6.12 1.51 31.07
CA GLU A 178 -5.23 0.92 30.05
C GLU A 178 -5.27 -0.63 29.95
N GLU A 179 -6.29 -1.27 30.52
CA GLU A 179 -6.64 -2.67 30.22
C GLU A 179 -7.92 -2.73 29.36
N THR A 180 -7.84 -2.36 28.08
CA THR A 180 -8.52 -3.07 26.96
C THR A 180 -8.34 -2.34 25.61
N THR A 181 -7.62 -3.00 24.69
CA THR A 181 -7.62 -2.90 23.19
C THR A 181 -6.73 -1.83 22.49
N PRO A 182 -6.25 -2.09 21.24
CA PRO A 182 -4.86 -2.51 21.00
C PRO A 182 -4.06 -1.58 20.05
N GLY A 183 -2.76 -1.40 20.32
CA GLY A 183 -1.80 -0.88 19.33
C GLY A 183 -0.61 -0.10 19.90
N LEU A 184 0.51 -0.80 20.13
CA LEU A 184 1.91 -0.34 20.31
C LEU A 184 2.35 0.27 21.67
N PRO A 185 3.64 0.08 22.05
CA PRO A 185 4.04 -0.22 23.42
C PRO A 185 4.86 0.88 24.12
N GLY A 186 4.78 0.94 25.44
CA GLY A 186 5.68 1.74 26.28
C GLY A 186 5.48 1.44 27.76
N PHE A 187 6.54 0.96 28.42
CA PHE A 187 6.58 0.39 29.77
C PHE A 187 6.00 1.23 30.92
N ALA A 188 5.31 0.48 31.80
CA ALA A 188 5.39 0.44 33.27
C ALA A 188 4.93 1.65 34.10
N SER A 189 3.84 1.42 34.85
CA SER A 189 3.68 1.94 36.21
C SER A 189 3.79 0.77 37.18
N ALA A 190 4.85 0.77 37.98
CA ALA A 190 4.99 -0.10 39.14
C ALA A 190 4.19 0.50 40.30
N THR A 191 3.15 -0.19 40.74
CA THR A 191 2.49 0.09 42.02
C THR A 191 2.30 -1.19 42.83
N GLY A 192 3.22 -1.38 43.78
CA GLY A 192 2.90 -1.79 45.15
C GLY A 192 2.32 -3.19 45.42
N LYS A 193 3.21 -4.08 45.89
CA LYS A 193 3.00 -5.19 46.83
C LYS A 193 2.20 -6.41 46.36
N SER A 194 2.89 -7.27 45.61
CA SER A 194 3.26 -8.62 46.06
C SER A 194 4.52 -9.05 45.28
N ASP A 195 5.38 -9.92 45.83
CA ASP A 195 6.70 -10.32 45.27
C ASP A 195 6.66 -11.04 43.90
N TRP A 196 5.55 -10.98 43.18
CA TRP A 196 5.31 -11.66 41.91
C TRP A 196 5.04 -10.64 40.80
N GLN A 197 5.86 -10.66 39.75
CA GLN A 197 5.61 -9.83 38.57
C GLN A 197 4.52 -10.49 37.72
N GLU A 198 3.38 -9.80 37.57
CA GLU A 198 2.24 -10.24 36.77
C GLU A 198 2.38 -9.73 35.32
N LEU A 199 2.21 -10.63 34.35
CA LEU A 199 2.31 -10.33 32.92
C LEU A 199 1.00 -10.68 32.22
N HIS A 200 0.62 -9.81 31.29
CA HIS A 200 -0.54 -9.99 30.43
C HIS A 200 -0.09 -10.36 29.01
N PRO A 201 -0.86 -11.20 28.32
CA PRO A 201 -0.54 -11.58 26.95
C PRO A 201 -0.77 -10.40 26.00
N ALA A 202 0.05 -10.34 24.95
CA ALA A 202 -0.08 -9.39 23.86
C ALA A 202 -1.47 -9.48 23.19
N PRO A 203 -1.98 -8.37 22.63
CA PRO A 203 -3.25 -8.38 21.91
C PRO A 203 -3.17 -9.30 20.70
N SER A 204 -4.20 -10.11 20.48
CA SER A 204 -4.25 -11.17 19.46
C SER A 204 -4.42 -10.68 18.01
N GLY A 205 -4.36 -9.35 17.76
CA GLY A 205 -4.61 -8.75 16.44
C GLY A 205 -6.05 -8.88 15.91
N ALA A 206 -6.90 -9.71 16.54
CA ALA A 206 -8.27 -10.03 16.09
C ALA A 206 -9.17 -8.79 15.93
N GLY A 207 -9.01 -7.79 16.80
CA GLY A 207 -9.74 -6.53 16.70
C GLY A 207 -9.39 -5.73 15.45
N GLY A 208 -8.10 -5.70 15.08
CA GLY A 208 -7.63 -5.02 13.86
C GLY A 208 -8.11 -5.72 12.60
N LEU A 209 -8.00 -7.05 12.56
CA LEU A 209 -8.48 -7.86 11.43
C LEU A 209 -10.00 -7.77 11.26
N GLY A 210 -10.76 -7.76 12.37
CA GLY A 210 -12.21 -7.62 12.36
C GLY A 210 -12.70 -6.28 11.83
N LEU A 211 -12.10 -5.17 12.30
CA LEU A 211 -12.44 -3.83 11.81
C LEU A 211 -12.10 -3.66 10.32
N PHE A 212 -10.94 -4.14 9.89
CA PHE A 212 -10.56 -4.13 8.48
C PHE A 212 -11.50 -4.98 7.62
N ALA A 213 -11.89 -6.16 8.09
CA ALA A 213 -12.83 -7.01 7.38
C ALA A 213 -14.21 -6.36 7.24
N LEU A 214 -14.72 -5.70 8.28
CA LEU A 214 -15.97 -4.94 8.20
C LEU A 214 -15.88 -3.81 7.16
N PHE A 215 -14.78 -3.04 7.19
CA PHE A 215 -14.50 -2.00 6.20
C PHE A 215 -14.51 -2.55 4.76
N TRP A 216 -13.78 -3.64 4.53
CA TRP A 216 -13.69 -4.30 3.23
C TRP A 216 -15.03 -4.80 2.70
N ASN A 217 -15.86 -5.40 3.56
CA ASN A 217 -17.19 -5.89 3.18
C ASN A 217 -18.15 -4.75 2.85
N LEU A 218 -18.11 -3.65 3.62
CA LEU A 218 -19.02 -2.52 3.42
C LEU A 218 -18.80 -1.80 2.07
N ILE A 219 -17.58 -1.90 1.51
CA ILE A 219 -17.24 -1.41 0.16
C ILE A 219 -17.57 -2.47 -0.91
N SER A 220 -17.13 -3.71 -0.70
CA SER A 220 -17.18 -4.74 -1.74
C SER A 220 -18.59 -5.27 -2.03
N PHE A 221 -19.48 -5.37 -1.03
CA PHE A 221 -20.85 -5.86 -1.23
C PHE A 221 -21.71 -4.94 -2.12
N PRO A 222 -21.76 -3.61 -1.90
CA PRO A 222 -22.52 -2.72 -2.77
C PRO A 222 -21.99 -2.68 -4.21
N ILE A 223 -20.67 -2.70 -4.39
CA ILE A 223 -20.05 -2.79 -5.72
C ILE A 223 -20.47 -4.10 -6.42
N ALA A 224 -20.36 -5.24 -5.72
CA ALA A 224 -20.80 -6.52 -6.25
C ALA A 224 -22.29 -6.54 -6.62
N GLY A 225 -23.15 -5.94 -5.78
CA GLY A 225 -24.57 -5.80 -6.05
C GLY A 225 -24.87 -4.99 -7.33
N LEU A 226 -24.13 -3.92 -7.58
CA LEU A 226 -24.28 -3.11 -8.80
C LEU A 226 -23.93 -3.89 -10.06
N PHE A 227 -22.83 -4.64 -10.02
CA PHE A 227 -22.39 -5.49 -11.14
C PHE A 227 -23.38 -6.64 -11.41
N MET A 228 -24.01 -7.20 -10.37
CA MET A 228 -25.04 -8.24 -10.53
C MET A 228 -26.36 -7.71 -11.09
N MET A 229 -26.71 -6.45 -10.81
CA MET A 229 -27.94 -5.81 -11.28
C MET A 229 -27.82 -5.25 -12.72
N ASP A 230 -26.63 -5.28 -13.30
CA ASP A 230 -26.41 -4.86 -14.66
C ASP A 230 -26.58 -6.03 -15.64
N ARG A 231 -27.68 -6.01 -16.41
CA ARG A 231 -27.97 -7.05 -17.41
C ARG A 231 -27.11 -6.93 -18.67
N ALA A 232 -26.37 -5.84 -18.84
CA ALA A 232 -25.55 -5.61 -20.03
C ALA A 232 -24.17 -6.27 -19.96
N SER A 233 -23.69 -6.62 -18.76
CA SER A 233 -22.34 -7.15 -18.55
C SER A 233 -22.28 -8.67 -18.54
N HIS A 234 -22.71 -9.35 -19.60
CA HIS A 234 -22.56 -10.82 -19.69
C HIS A 234 -21.08 -11.24 -19.91
N GLY A 235 -20.34 -11.43 -18.82
CA GLY A 235 -18.94 -11.89 -18.86
C GLY A 235 -18.41 -12.38 -17.52
N TYR A 236 -17.27 -13.10 -17.55
CA TYR A 236 -16.56 -13.66 -16.40
C TYR A 236 -16.30 -12.65 -15.26
N TRP A 237 -16.18 -11.37 -15.61
CA TRP A 237 -15.95 -10.26 -14.68
C TRP A 237 -17.06 -10.11 -13.62
N GLN A 238 -18.31 -10.45 -13.92
CA GLN A 238 -19.39 -10.42 -12.92
C GLN A 238 -19.10 -11.36 -11.74
N TYR A 239 -18.61 -12.57 -12.01
CA TYR A 239 -18.28 -13.55 -10.98
C TYR A 239 -16.97 -13.22 -10.25
N LEU A 240 -16.01 -12.59 -10.93
CA LEU A 240 -14.77 -12.13 -10.30
C LEU A 240 -15.05 -11.12 -9.18
N VAL A 241 -15.98 -10.19 -9.40
CA VAL A 241 -16.33 -9.17 -8.39
C VAL A 241 -16.93 -9.79 -7.12
N LEU A 242 -17.54 -10.98 -7.20
CA LEU A 242 -18.06 -11.71 -6.03
C LEU A 242 -16.96 -12.31 -5.14
N LEU A 243 -15.72 -12.43 -5.62
CA LEU A 243 -14.59 -12.90 -4.80
C LEU A 243 -14.24 -11.91 -3.69
N PHE A 244 -14.39 -10.61 -3.93
CA PHE A 244 -14.08 -9.55 -2.96
C PHE A 244 -14.94 -9.63 -1.69
N PRO A 245 -16.29 -9.68 -1.76
CA PRO A 245 -17.11 -9.89 -0.56
C PRO A 245 -16.92 -11.28 0.05
N ALA A 246 -16.67 -12.33 -0.75
CA ALA A 246 -16.38 -13.66 -0.22
C ALA A 246 -15.10 -13.69 0.65
N LEU A 247 -14.02 -13.05 0.18
CA LEU A 247 -12.80 -12.85 0.95
C LEU A 247 -13.07 -12.07 2.24
N GLY A 248 -13.87 -11.01 2.16
CA GLY A 248 -14.27 -10.25 3.34
C GLY A 248 -15.02 -11.09 4.36
N VAL A 249 -15.96 -11.95 3.95
CA VAL A 249 -16.67 -12.87 4.85
C VAL A 249 -15.72 -13.87 5.50
N LEU A 250 -14.76 -14.42 4.74
CA LEU A 250 -13.72 -15.30 5.28
C LEU A 250 -12.86 -14.59 6.33
N MET A 251 -12.52 -13.32 6.11
CA MET A 251 -11.79 -12.53 7.10
C MET A 251 -12.61 -12.28 8.37
N ILE A 252 -13.91 -11.98 8.26
CA ILE A 252 -14.81 -11.88 9.42
C ILE A 252 -14.87 -13.20 10.17
N ALA A 253 -15.03 -14.33 9.45
CA ALA A 253 -15.03 -15.65 10.07
C ALA A 253 -13.72 -15.93 10.82
N GLY A 254 -12.57 -15.55 10.25
CA GLY A 254 -11.26 -15.62 10.89
C GLY A 254 -11.16 -14.75 12.15
N ALA A 255 -11.63 -13.49 12.10
CA ALA A 255 -11.66 -12.60 13.26
C ALA A 255 -12.56 -13.15 14.37
N VAL A 256 -13.75 -13.64 14.03
CA VAL A 256 -14.68 -14.27 14.97
C VAL A 256 -14.07 -15.52 15.57
N TRP A 257 -13.39 -16.35 14.76
CA TRP A 257 -12.72 -17.56 15.23
C TRP A 257 -11.58 -17.23 16.20
N LEU A 258 -10.75 -16.23 15.91
CA LEU A 258 -9.69 -15.75 16.81
C LEU A 258 -10.25 -15.13 18.10
N ALA A 259 -11.31 -14.34 17.99
CA ALA A 259 -11.99 -13.75 19.15
C ALA A 259 -12.62 -14.85 20.02
N TYR A 260 -13.23 -15.85 19.39
CA TYR A 260 -13.84 -16.99 20.05
C TYR A 260 -12.80 -17.89 20.72
N SER A 261 -11.68 -18.20 20.05
CA SER A 261 -10.57 -18.95 20.66
C SER A 261 -10.03 -18.22 21.88
N ARG A 262 -9.82 -16.89 21.78
CA ARG A 262 -9.39 -16.07 22.92
C ARG A 262 -10.42 -16.02 24.05
N TRP A 263 -11.70 -15.87 23.72
CA TRP A 263 -12.80 -15.83 24.67
C TRP A 263 -12.91 -17.13 25.47
N ARG A 264 -12.70 -18.30 24.83
CA ARG A 264 -12.72 -19.62 25.48
C ARG A 264 -11.65 -19.78 26.57
N VAL A 265 -10.48 -19.18 26.37
CA VAL A 265 -9.36 -19.24 27.34
C VAL A 265 -9.55 -18.26 28.50
N GLY A 266 -10.34 -17.19 28.33
CA GLY A 266 -10.60 -16.20 29.37
C GLY A 266 -9.55 -15.09 29.42
N LYS A 267 -9.27 -14.59 30.62
CA LYS A 267 -8.25 -13.57 30.90
C LYS A 267 -7.02 -14.24 31.55
N PRO A 268 -6.17 -14.92 30.76
CA PRO A 268 -5.00 -15.59 31.31
C PRO A 268 -3.97 -14.57 31.77
N ARG A 269 -3.33 -14.85 32.90
CA ARG A 269 -2.29 -14.00 33.50
C ARG A 269 -1.12 -14.86 33.93
N LEU A 270 0.09 -14.39 33.69
CA LEU A 270 1.31 -15.13 34.00
C LEU A 270 2.00 -14.49 35.19
N THR A 271 2.29 -15.28 36.23
CA THR A 271 3.05 -14.83 37.39
C THR A 271 4.42 -15.52 37.41
N LEU A 272 5.44 -14.71 37.69
CA LEU A 272 6.85 -15.11 37.73
C LEU A 272 7.31 -15.27 39.18
N ALA A 273 7.92 -16.41 39.53
CA ALA A 273 8.41 -16.66 40.89
C ALA A 273 9.64 -15.83 41.28
N LYS A 274 10.42 -15.41 40.30
CA LYS A 274 11.61 -14.58 40.47
C LYS A 274 11.77 -13.70 39.24
N GLN A 275 12.54 -12.62 39.37
CA GLN A 275 12.92 -11.80 38.22
C GLN A 275 13.70 -12.66 37.21
N PRO A 276 13.26 -12.78 35.95
CA PRO A 276 13.97 -13.57 34.95
C PRO A 276 15.31 -12.90 34.62
N HIS A 277 16.39 -13.69 34.64
CA HIS A 277 17.71 -13.27 34.16
C HIS A 277 18.33 -14.38 33.31
N THR A 278 19.25 -14.01 32.43
CA THR A 278 20.00 -14.99 31.63
C THR A 278 20.78 -15.94 32.54
N GLY A 279 20.85 -17.22 32.16
CA GLY A 279 21.53 -18.26 32.96
C GLY A 279 20.74 -18.81 34.14
N ILE A 280 19.44 -18.47 34.29
CA ILE A 280 18.60 -19.09 35.32
C ILE A 280 18.19 -20.50 34.90
N GLU A 281 18.48 -21.48 35.76
CA GLU A 281 18.03 -22.86 35.63
C GLU A 281 16.79 -23.04 36.53
N ASN A 282 15.65 -23.44 35.95
CA ASN A 282 14.37 -23.68 36.63
C ASN A 282 13.65 -22.43 37.17
N LEU A 283 13.36 -21.48 36.29
CA LEU A 283 12.40 -20.41 36.59
C LEU A 283 10.97 -20.96 36.59
N SER A 284 10.35 -21.00 37.76
CA SER A 284 8.95 -21.40 37.92
C SER A 284 8.00 -20.28 37.47
N LEU A 285 7.05 -20.67 36.62
CA LEU A 285 5.99 -19.84 36.06
C LEU A 285 4.64 -20.42 36.46
N ARG A 286 3.69 -19.55 36.78
CA ARG A 286 2.30 -19.93 37.00
C ARG A 286 1.38 -19.15 36.07
N LEU A 287 0.65 -19.88 35.24
CA LEU A 287 -0.38 -19.31 34.38
C LEU A 287 -1.73 -19.46 35.08
N HIS A 288 -2.40 -18.35 35.36
CA HIS A 288 -3.72 -18.29 35.95
C HIS A 288 -4.80 -18.16 34.88
N PHE A 289 -5.95 -18.81 35.07
CA PHE A 289 -7.11 -18.73 34.20
C PHE A 289 -8.30 -18.10 34.93
N ASP A 290 -8.80 -16.98 34.41
CA ASP A 290 -10.00 -16.30 34.92
C ASP A 290 -11.03 -16.08 33.79
N PRO A 291 -12.16 -16.81 33.78
CA PRO A 291 -12.53 -17.92 34.67
C PRO A 291 -11.70 -19.20 34.40
N PRO A 292 -11.81 -20.23 35.27
CA PRO A 292 -11.11 -21.50 35.10
C PRO A 292 -11.28 -22.13 33.72
N LEU A 293 -10.21 -22.76 33.23
CA LEU A 293 -10.13 -23.26 31.86
C LEU A 293 -11.25 -24.26 31.58
N GLY A 294 -12.03 -24.03 30.53
CA GLY A 294 -13.17 -24.87 30.17
C GLY A 294 -14.52 -24.40 30.71
N GLN A 295 -14.59 -23.55 31.74
CA GLN A 295 -15.88 -23.13 32.30
C GLN A 295 -16.75 -22.30 31.34
N ARG A 296 -16.13 -21.58 30.40
CA ARG A 296 -16.87 -20.82 29.37
C ARG A 296 -17.47 -21.71 28.28
N MET A 297 -17.17 -23.01 28.29
CA MET A 297 -17.60 -23.95 27.27
C MET A 297 -18.43 -25.07 27.89
N ALA A 298 -19.59 -25.36 27.32
CA ALA A 298 -20.31 -26.60 27.62
C ALA A 298 -19.66 -27.77 26.85
N THR A 299 -18.47 -28.21 27.28
CA THR A 299 -17.74 -29.31 26.63
C THR A 299 -17.63 -30.53 27.54
N GLY A 300 -17.81 -31.73 27.00
CA GLY A 300 -17.53 -32.99 27.70
C GLY A 300 -16.04 -33.37 27.78
N ALA A 301 -15.13 -32.45 27.44
CA ALA A 301 -13.69 -32.68 27.50
C ALA A 301 -13.21 -32.63 28.96
N SER A 302 -12.48 -33.66 29.38
CA SER A 302 -11.92 -33.73 30.74
C SER A 302 -10.57 -33.02 30.89
N HIS A 303 -9.88 -32.75 29.79
CA HIS A 303 -8.54 -32.16 29.77
C HIS A 303 -8.27 -31.40 28.46
N TYR A 304 -7.27 -30.51 28.51
CA TYR A 304 -6.84 -29.65 27.41
C TYR A 304 -5.32 -29.70 27.26
N MET A 305 -4.84 -29.72 26.02
CA MET A 305 -3.41 -29.66 25.73
C MET A 305 -2.93 -28.21 25.67
N VAL A 306 -1.79 -27.94 26.32
CA VAL A 306 -1.08 -26.67 26.28
C VAL A 306 0.29 -26.90 25.68
N LYS A 307 0.54 -26.26 24.54
CA LYS A 307 1.87 -26.21 23.94
C LYS A 307 2.52 -24.89 24.33
N ALA A 308 3.76 -24.94 24.77
CA ALA A 308 4.48 -23.75 25.21
C ALA A 308 5.84 -23.69 24.49
N GLU A 309 6.16 -22.52 23.95
CA GLU A 309 7.40 -22.23 23.25
C GLU A 309 7.94 -20.91 23.79
N ILE A 310 9.24 -20.86 24.06
CA ILE A 310 9.91 -19.62 24.43
C ILE A 310 10.94 -19.29 23.37
N HIS A 311 10.98 -18.04 22.93
CA HIS A 311 11.94 -17.59 21.94
C HIS A 311 12.48 -16.20 22.24
N CYS A 312 13.73 -16.00 21.82
CA CYS A 312 14.44 -14.74 21.87
C CYS A 312 14.59 -14.22 20.44
N GLU A 313 14.11 -13.00 20.19
CA GLU A 313 14.10 -12.38 18.88
C GLU A 313 14.88 -11.06 18.91
N HIS A 314 15.61 -10.81 17.83
CA HIS A 314 16.27 -9.55 17.52
C HIS A 314 15.47 -8.85 16.43
N GLU A 315 14.86 -7.73 16.79
CA GLU A 315 14.05 -6.89 15.89
C GLU A 315 14.84 -5.65 15.50
N ASP A 316 15.00 -5.41 14.20
CA ASP A 316 15.67 -4.23 13.64
C ASP A 316 14.67 -3.43 12.79
N ARG A 317 14.36 -2.22 13.24
CA ARG A 317 13.38 -1.30 12.63
C ARG A 317 14.02 -0.14 11.85
N ARG A 318 15.31 -0.22 11.51
CA ARG A 318 16.04 0.86 10.81
C ARG A 318 15.73 0.99 9.30
N GLY A 319 14.83 0.18 8.76
CA GLY A 319 14.45 0.14 7.34
C GLY A 319 12.98 0.44 7.08
N GLU A 320 12.59 0.41 5.80
CA GLU A 320 11.18 0.47 5.38
C GLU A 320 10.41 -0.75 5.89
N ASP A 321 11.09 -1.91 5.98
CA ASP A 321 10.59 -3.12 6.59
C ASP A 321 11.28 -3.42 7.93
N THR A 322 10.48 -3.89 8.90
CA THR A 322 11.00 -4.42 10.17
C THR A 322 11.54 -5.83 9.97
N THR A 323 12.81 -6.06 10.33
CA THR A 323 13.42 -7.39 10.24
C THR A 323 13.52 -8.05 11.61
N THR A 324 12.87 -9.21 11.76
CA THR A 324 12.92 -10.01 12.99
C THR A 324 13.77 -11.25 12.75
N LYS A 325 14.78 -11.47 13.57
CA LYS A 325 15.64 -12.67 13.56
C LYS A 325 15.52 -13.41 14.88
N ARG A 326 15.23 -14.69 14.83
CA ARG A 326 15.16 -15.55 16.01
C ARG A 326 16.57 -15.97 16.43
N LEU A 327 17.00 -15.53 17.62
CA LEU A 327 18.31 -15.83 18.20
C LEU A 327 18.32 -17.19 18.90
N TRP A 328 17.20 -17.53 19.52
CA TRP A 328 17.07 -18.76 20.30
C TRP A 328 15.60 -19.15 20.44
N GLU A 329 15.35 -20.44 20.55
CA GLU A 329 14.04 -21.00 20.85
C GLU A 329 14.15 -22.28 21.66
N GLN A 330 13.13 -22.55 22.45
CA GLN A 330 12.93 -23.82 23.13
C GLN A 330 11.44 -24.15 23.16
N THR A 331 11.10 -25.30 22.59
CA THR A 331 9.78 -25.90 22.77
C THR A 331 9.75 -26.63 24.10
N LEU A 332 8.81 -26.28 24.96
CA LEU A 332 8.56 -26.97 26.23
C LEU A 332 7.67 -28.18 25.95
N ALA A 333 7.79 -29.22 26.78
CA ALA A 333 6.95 -30.40 26.67
C ALA A 333 5.45 -30.04 26.72
N GLU A 334 4.64 -30.71 25.92
CA GLU A 334 3.19 -30.51 25.93
C GLU A 334 2.64 -30.89 27.31
N GLN A 335 1.84 -30.00 27.90
CA GLN A 335 1.27 -30.19 29.22
C GLN A 335 -0.24 -30.36 29.14
N VAL A 336 -0.75 -31.26 29.98
CA VAL A 336 -2.18 -31.54 30.08
C VAL A 336 -2.76 -30.74 31.24
N VAL A 337 -3.76 -29.91 30.96
CA VAL A 337 -4.49 -29.13 31.96
C VAL A 337 -5.91 -29.68 32.09
N MET A 338 -6.31 -30.02 33.32
CA MET A 338 -7.65 -30.55 33.58
C MET A 338 -8.73 -29.49 33.34
N HIS A 339 -9.92 -29.95 32.95
CA HIS A 339 -11.09 -29.08 32.91
C HIS A 339 -11.38 -28.47 34.28
N GLY A 340 -11.67 -27.17 34.33
CA GLY A 340 -11.91 -26.42 35.55
C GLY A 340 -10.64 -25.98 36.29
N ALA A 341 -9.45 -26.20 35.73
CA ALA A 341 -8.20 -25.74 36.33
C ALA A 341 -8.14 -24.21 36.44
N GLN A 342 -7.78 -23.72 37.62
CA GLN A 342 -7.57 -22.30 37.92
C GLN A 342 -6.16 -21.82 37.55
N SER A 343 -5.19 -22.72 37.53
CA SER A 343 -3.82 -22.42 37.15
C SER A 343 -3.07 -23.65 36.64
N MET A 344 -1.97 -23.41 35.94
CA MET A 344 -0.96 -24.42 35.61
C MET A 344 0.43 -23.88 35.92
N ASP A 345 1.31 -24.77 36.40
CA ASP A 345 2.68 -24.44 36.76
C ASP A 345 3.64 -25.14 35.80
N PHE A 346 4.66 -24.43 35.35
CA PHE A 346 5.72 -24.99 34.53
C PHE A 346 7.04 -24.29 34.79
N THR A 347 8.14 -24.96 34.45
CA THR A 347 9.48 -24.44 34.62
C THR A 347 10.13 -24.18 33.27
N ILE A 348 10.89 -23.09 33.18
CA ILE A 348 11.71 -22.77 32.02
C ILE A 348 13.16 -22.55 32.44
N SER A 349 14.08 -22.71 31.50
CA SER A 349 15.49 -22.37 31.70
C SER A 349 15.90 -21.35 30.66
N LEU A 350 16.54 -20.27 31.10
CA LEU A 350 17.02 -19.23 30.20
C LEU A 350 18.53 -19.40 30.02
N PRO A 351 19.03 -19.60 28.80
CA PRO A 351 20.47 -19.76 28.54
C PRO A 351 21.29 -18.54 29.00
N ALA A 352 22.51 -18.78 29.47
CA ALA A 352 23.42 -17.74 29.98
C ALA A 352 24.08 -16.91 28.87
N ASP A 353 24.25 -17.49 27.68
CA ASP A 353 24.91 -16.92 26.51
C ASP A 353 23.98 -16.07 25.63
N MET A 354 22.76 -15.80 26.08
CA MET A 354 21.79 -14.97 25.36
C MET A 354 21.75 -13.53 25.90
N PRO A 355 21.33 -12.55 25.07
CA PRO A 355 21.21 -11.15 25.50
C PRO A 355 19.97 -10.92 26.36
N ALA A 356 20.08 -9.95 27.28
CA ALA A 356 18.95 -9.41 28.02
C ALA A 356 17.93 -8.72 27.09
N SER A 357 16.69 -8.61 27.58
CA SER A 357 15.61 -7.90 26.89
C SER A 357 15.86 -6.39 26.85
N GLY A 358 15.45 -5.75 25.77
CA GLY A 358 15.43 -4.29 25.65
C GLY A 358 16.16 -3.74 24.43
N LYS A 359 16.21 -2.41 24.38
CA LYS A 359 16.84 -1.66 23.28
C LYS A 359 18.35 -1.85 23.31
N GLN A 360 18.93 -2.08 22.14
CA GLN A 360 20.36 -2.22 21.95
C GLN A 360 21.02 -0.84 21.76
N GLU A 361 22.30 -0.82 21.37
CA GLU A 361 23.07 0.42 21.13
C GLU A 361 22.33 1.41 20.22
N HIS A 362 21.52 0.93 19.28
CA HIS A 362 20.63 1.73 18.47
C HIS A 362 19.18 1.67 19.00
N LYS A 363 18.52 2.83 19.10
CA LYS A 363 17.16 2.99 19.66
C LYS A 363 16.03 2.22 18.93
N ASP A 364 16.31 1.81 17.69
CA ASP A 364 15.41 1.13 16.76
C ASP A 364 15.76 -0.37 16.59
N ILE A 365 16.70 -0.86 17.40
CA ILE A 365 17.04 -2.29 17.51
C ILE A 365 16.65 -2.76 18.91
N GLU A 366 15.90 -3.85 18.99
CA GLU A 366 15.36 -4.37 20.24
C GLU A 366 15.53 -5.89 20.32
N VAL A 367 15.92 -6.38 21.49
CA VAL A 367 15.88 -7.81 21.82
C VAL A 367 14.63 -8.08 22.64
N ILE A 368 13.81 -9.03 22.19
CA ILE A 368 12.51 -9.36 22.77
C ILE A 368 12.48 -10.84 23.13
N TRP A 369 12.15 -11.14 24.37
CA TRP A 369 11.85 -12.49 24.82
C TRP A 369 10.34 -12.69 24.87
N ASN A 370 9.86 -13.73 24.20
CA ASN A 370 8.45 -14.07 24.11
C ASN A 370 8.23 -15.50 24.61
N LEU A 371 7.26 -15.67 25.51
CA LEU A 371 6.69 -16.97 25.85
C LEU A 371 5.35 -17.10 25.11
N GLN A 372 5.32 -17.97 24.11
CA GLN A 372 4.15 -18.28 23.32
C GLN A 372 3.47 -19.55 23.84
N LEU A 373 2.18 -19.47 24.12
CA LEU A 373 1.35 -20.58 24.57
C LEU A 373 0.21 -20.80 23.59
N ASN A 374 0.04 -22.02 23.08
CA ASN A 374 -1.13 -22.41 22.31
C ASN A 374 -2.07 -23.23 23.19
N ILE A 375 -3.26 -22.68 23.46
CA ILE A 375 -4.29 -23.30 24.31
C ILE A 375 -5.62 -23.20 23.59
N LEU A 376 -6.28 -24.34 23.32
CA LEU A 376 -7.58 -24.38 22.62
C LEU A 376 -7.55 -23.70 21.23
N GLY A 377 -6.38 -23.64 20.59
CA GLY A 377 -6.17 -22.93 19.32
C GLY A 377 -6.08 -21.40 19.45
N ALA A 378 -5.97 -20.87 20.68
CA ALA A 378 -5.60 -19.48 20.91
C ALA A 378 -4.09 -19.37 21.18
N ASP A 379 -3.41 -18.51 20.43
CA ASP A 379 -2.03 -18.14 20.68
C ASP A 379 -1.97 -16.99 21.70
N LEU A 380 -1.28 -17.22 22.81
CA LEU A 380 -1.00 -16.24 23.85
C LEU A 380 0.49 -15.94 23.82
N VAL A 381 0.86 -14.67 23.69
CA VAL A 381 2.28 -14.28 23.67
C VAL A 381 2.55 -13.37 24.87
N PHE A 382 3.41 -13.80 25.79
CA PHE A 382 3.84 -13.02 26.95
C PHE A 382 5.25 -12.49 26.72
N LYS A 383 5.44 -11.18 26.78
CA LYS A 383 6.78 -10.57 26.72
C LYS A 383 7.46 -10.71 28.08
N LEU A 384 8.61 -11.37 28.13
CA LEU A 384 9.36 -11.61 29.37
C LEU A 384 10.41 -10.51 29.59
N PRO A 385 10.47 -9.87 30.77
CA PRO A 385 11.46 -8.83 31.08
C PRO A 385 12.79 -9.44 31.54
N VAL A 386 13.49 -10.16 30.66
CA VAL A 386 14.72 -10.89 30.98
C VAL A 386 15.89 -9.91 31.22
N GLN A 387 16.48 -9.94 32.41
CA GLN A 387 17.67 -9.15 32.76
C GLN A 387 18.98 -9.90 32.47
N GLN A 388 20.10 -9.18 32.49
CA GLN A 388 21.42 -9.80 32.35
C GLN A 388 21.80 -10.52 33.64
N GLY A 389 22.09 -11.82 33.56
CA GLY A 389 22.61 -12.61 34.69
C GLY A 389 24.13 -12.53 34.85
N LEU A 390 24.65 -13.30 35.81
CA LEU A 390 26.08 -13.46 36.06
C LEU A 390 26.71 -14.32 34.94
N GLY A 391 27.18 -13.67 33.87
CA GLY A 391 27.81 -14.28 32.71
C GLY A 391 28.34 -13.24 31.74
N GLU A 392 29.20 -13.63 30.79
CA GLU A 392 29.70 -12.71 29.76
C GLU A 392 28.55 -12.13 28.94
N LYS A 393 28.62 -10.83 28.66
CA LYS A 393 27.59 -10.12 27.89
C LYS A 393 27.67 -10.54 26.43
N ALA A 394 26.81 -11.46 26.01
CA ALA A 394 26.69 -11.82 24.61
C ALA A 394 26.05 -10.69 23.80
N ASN A 395 26.70 -10.28 22.71
CA ASN A 395 26.15 -9.33 21.77
C ASN A 395 25.23 -10.05 20.78
N ALA A 396 23.98 -9.59 20.65
CA ALA A 396 23.01 -10.15 19.71
C ALA A 396 23.55 -10.21 18.27
N ARG A 397 24.34 -9.21 17.86
CA ARG A 397 24.98 -9.19 16.53
C ARG A 397 25.98 -10.34 16.35
N ASP A 398 26.77 -10.65 17.36
CA ASP A 398 27.77 -11.71 17.31
C ASP A 398 27.13 -13.10 17.30
N LEU A 399 26.02 -13.26 18.03
CA LEU A 399 25.23 -14.51 18.02
C LEU A 399 24.60 -14.76 16.66
N ILE A 400 24.01 -13.73 16.03
CA ILE A 400 23.54 -13.80 14.64
C ILE A 400 24.72 -14.20 13.75
N ALA A 401 25.86 -13.52 13.85
CA ALA A 401 27.02 -13.82 13.01
C ALA A 401 27.55 -15.26 13.21
N LYS A 402 27.39 -15.87 14.38
CA LYS A 402 27.77 -17.27 14.68
C LYS A 402 26.75 -18.29 14.16
N GLN A 403 25.46 -18.07 14.42
CA GLN A 403 24.38 -18.98 14.02
C GLN A 403 24.26 -19.13 12.51
N TYR A 404 24.56 -18.06 11.76
CA TYR A 404 24.57 -18.10 10.30
C TYR A 404 25.92 -18.59 9.73
N ARG A 405 27.03 -18.55 10.48
CA ARG A 405 28.32 -19.16 10.08
C ARG A 405 28.30 -20.69 10.14
N SER A 406 27.56 -21.27 11.09
CA SER A 406 27.51 -22.74 11.26
C SER A 406 26.71 -23.46 10.18
N HIS A 407 25.78 -22.77 9.51
CA HIS A 407 24.99 -23.32 8.40
C HIS A 407 25.77 -23.40 7.07
N GLU A 408 26.91 -22.71 6.92
CA GLU A 408 27.72 -22.76 5.70
C GLU A 408 28.72 -23.93 5.67
N GLN A 409 28.99 -24.61 6.78
CA GLN A 409 30.10 -25.57 6.89
C GLN A 409 29.80 -27.03 6.51
N ARG A 410 28.62 -27.37 5.97
CA ARG A 410 28.29 -28.78 5.59
C ARG A 410 27.92 -29.00 4.12
N ILE A 411 28.35 -28.14 3.19
CA ILE A 411 27.89 -28.21 1.79
C ILE A 411 28.98 -28.63 0.77
N TYR A 412 30.22 -28.89 1.19
CA TYR A 412 31.28 -29.36 0.27
C TYR A 412 31.84 -30.74 0.62
N GLY A 413 31.13 -31.76 0.14
CA GLY A 413 31.67 -33.08 -0.18
C GLY A 413 31.01 -33.56 -1.48
N LEU A 414 31.59 -33.23 -2.63
CA LEU A 414 31.18 -33.66 -3.98
C LEU A 414 31.77 -35.06 -4.28
N PRO A 415 31.12 -35.96 -5.06
CA PRO A 415 30.88 -35.70 -6.49
C PRO A 415 29.63 -36.32 -7.20
N GLN A 416 29.22 -35.56 -8.25
CA GLN A 416 28.53 -35.87 -9.53
C GLN A 416 27.06 -36.36 -9.63
N ALA A 417 26.35 -35.72 -10.58
CA ALA A 417 24.93 -35.85 -10.99
C ALA A 417 24.77 -36.98 -12.07
N PRO A 418 23.55 -37.48 -12.45
CA PRO A 418 22.37 -36.67 -12.78
C PRO A 418 20.94 -37.22 -12.49
N THR A 419 20.02 -36.25 -12.51
CA THR A 419 18.61 -36.27 -12.97
C THR A 419 17.49 -36.96 -12.18
N ASP A 420 16.51 -36.09 -11.89
CA ASP A 420 15.06 -36.29 -11.89
C ASP A 420 14.38 -36.82 -10.62
N ASN A 421 13.75 -35.89 -9.89
CA ASN A 421 12.31 -35.99 -9.73
C ASN A 421 11.71 -34.60 -9.54
N SER A 422 11.36 -34.02 -10.69
CA SER A 422 10.30 -33.02 -10.79
C SER A 422 9.01 -33.53 -10.14
N ASN A 423 8.34 -32.71 -9.32
CA ASN A 423 6.86 -32.48 -9.38
C ASN A 423 6.18 -31.94 -8.11
N GLN A 424 6.86 -31.79 -6.96
CA GLN A 424 6.14 -31.33 -5.76
C GLN A 424 6.07 -29.80 -5.58
N THR A 425 7.12 -29.06 -5.93
CA THR A 425 7.18 -27.59 -5.83
C THR A 425 6.58 -26.86 -7.04
N ARG A 426 6.43 -27.54 -8.18
CA ARG A 426 5.84 -26.95 -9.40
C ARG A 426 4.32 -26.80 -9.32
N ARG A 427 3.64 -27.55 -8.44
CA ARG A 427 2.18 -27.44 -8.27
C ARG A 427 1.76 -26.22 -7.45
N TRP A 428 2.56 -25.80 -6.48
CA TRP A 428 2.20 -24.66 -5.62
C TRP A 428 2.39 -23.30 -6.31
N VAL A 429 3.44 -23.16 -7.12
CA VAL A 429 3.69 -21.93 -7.90
C VAL A 429 2.63 -21.70 -8.98
N TRP A 430 2.08 -22.76 -9.58
CA TRP A 430 0.95 -22.62 -10.52
C TRP A 430 -0.38 -22.29 -9.81
N PHE A 431 -0.61 -22.78 -8.58
CA PHE A 431 -1.78 -22.39 -7.80
C PHE A 431 -1.73 -20.93 -7.32
N SER A 432 -0.55 -20.41 -6.95
CA SER A 432 -0.36 -18.99 -6.59
C SER A 432 -0.39 -18.07 -7.81
N ALA A 433 0.14 -18.50 -8.96
CA ALA A 433 0.12 -17.71 -10.20
C ALA A 433 -1.29 -17.63 -10.83
N ILE A 434 -2.13 -18.67 -10.71
CA ILE A 434 -3.49 -18.65 -11.26
C ILE A 434 -4.46 -17.81 -10.40
N PHE A 435 -4.22 -17.63 -9.10
CA PHE A 435 -5.11 -16.87 -8.21
C PHE A 435 -4.70 -15.41 -7.95
N PHE A 436 -3.43 -15.03 -8.10
CA PHE A 436 -2.98 -13.64 -7.82
C PHE A 436 -2.65 -12.80 -9.06
N ILE A 437 -2.48 -13.41 -10.24
CA ILE A 437 -2.25 -12.67 -11.48
C ILE A 437 -3.52 -11.92 -11.97
N PRO A 438 -4.78 -12.32 -11.67
CA PRO A 438 -5.93 -11.47 -12.02
C PRO A 438 -6.11 -10.27 -11.07
N VAL A 439 -5.54 -10.27 -9.86
CA VAL A 439 -5.80 -9.19 -8.86
C VAL A 439 -4.76 -8.07 -8.97
N VAL A 440 -3.50 -8.38 -9.27
CA VAL A 440 -2.47 -7.34 -9.48
C VAL A 440 -2.55 -6.74 -10.89
N ALA A 441 -3.07 -7.47 -11.88
CA ALA A 441 -3.38 -6.92 -13.21
C ALA A 441 -4.68 -6.08 -13.26
N SER A 442 -5.54 -6.16 -12.24
CA SER A 442 -6.78 -5.37 -12.16
C SER A 442 -6.65 -4.05 -11.39
N VAL A 443 -5.56 -3.86 -10.63
CA VAL A 443 -5.32 -2.64 -9.84
C VAL A 443 -4.26 -1.73 -10.48
N PHE A 444 -3.48 -2.23 -11.45
CA PHE A 444 -2.51 -1.42 -12.21
C PHE A 444 -3.04 -0.82 -13.53
N PHE A 445 -4.34 -1.00 -13.83
CA PHE A 445 -5.03 -0.33 -14.94
C PHE A 445 -6.05 0.73 -14.46
N ILE A 446 -6.01 1.08 -13.17
CA ILE A 446 -6.83 2.10 -12.55
C ILE A 446 -5.85 3.06 -11.86
N PHE A 447 -5.90 4.35 -12.22
CA PHE A 447 -5.00 5.46 -11.82
C PHE A 447 -3.71 5.61 -12.64
N ASP A 448 -3.79 6.33 -13.77
CA ASP A 448 -3.39 7.74 -13.83
C ASP A 448 -3.69 8.34 -15.23
N LEU A 449 -4.74 9.16 -15.36
CA LEU A 449 -5.19 9.74 -16.64
C LEU A 449 -5.79 11.16 -16.46
N ASN A 450 -5.18 12.04 -15.64
CA ASN A 450 -5.46 13.49 -15.73
C ASN A 450 -4.27 14.42 -15.94
N ASP A 451 -3.01 13.96 -15.94
CA ASP A 451 -1.90 14.90 -16.20
C ASP A 451 -1.73 15.31 -17.67
N LEU A 452 -2.65 14.91 -18.56
CA LEU A 452 -2.59 15.18 -20.01
C LEU A 452 -3.53 16.29 -20.53
N ARG A 453 -4.37 16.91 -19.70
CA ARG A 453 -5.46 17.78 -20.20
C ARG A 453 -5.20 19.29 -20.19
N ASN A 454 -4.12 19.76 -19.57
CA ASN A 454 -3.84 21.21 -19.44
C ASN A 454 -2.76 21.78 -20.39
N LEU A 455 -2.30 21.02 -21.40
CA LEU A 455 -1.26 21.49 -22.33
C LEU A 455 -1.67 21.59 -23.81
N ALA A 456 -2.95 21.52 -24.14
CA ALA A 456 -3.40 21.69 -25.53
C ALA A 456 -4.62 22.61 -25.64
N GLY A 457 -4.47 23.81 -25.10
CA GLY A 457 -5.23 24.99 -25.45
C GLY A 457 -4.46 25.94 -26.37
N SER A 458 -3.63 25.43 -27.29
CA SER A 458 -3.27 26.16 -28.51
C SER A 458 -3.02 25.18 -29.67
N SER A 459 -4.01 25.13 -30.55
CA SER A 459 -3.98 24.69 -31.95
C SER A 459 -2.72 23.98 -32.49
N SER A 460 -2.82 22.69 -32.81
CA SER A 460 -2.70 22.18 -34.19
C SER A 460 -2.70 20.64 -34.25
N ALA A 461 -3.60 20.12 -35.09
CA ALA A 461 -3.61 18.79 -35.74
C ALA A 461 -3.44 17.50 -34.89
N GLY A 462 -4.59 16.85 -34.61
CA GLY A 462 -4.84 15.40 -34.68
C GLY A 462 -3.88 14.40 -34.00
N ALA A 463 -4.35 13.72 -32.95
CA ALA A 463 -3.72 12.51 -32.40
C ALA A 463 -4.66 11.29 -32.53
N ASP A 464 -4.54 10.62 -33.67
CA ASP A 464 -4.78 9.18 -33.80
C ASP A 464 -3.66 8.42 -33.07
N ASN A 465 -3.78 7.08 -32.95
CA ASN A 465 -2.73 6.11 -32.59
C ASN A 465 -1.33 6.73 -32.47
N VAL A 466 -0.65 6.62 -31.31
CA VAL A 466 0.72 7.17 -31.15
C VAL A 466 1.67 6.45 -32.11
N ALA A 467 1.69 6.94 -33.34
CA ALA A 467 2.67 6.63 -34.34
C ALA A 467 3.96 7.26 -33.83
N ILE A 468 4.94 6.42 -33.50
CA ILE A 468 6.31 6.86 -33.27
C ILE A 468 6.68 7.76 -34.46
N GLU A 469 6.88 9.05 -34.21
CA GLU A 469 7.23 10.03 -35.26
C GLU A 469 8.42 9.45 -36.02
N THR A 470 8.27 9.19 -37.33
CA THR A 470 9.36 8.65 -38.14
C THR A 470 10.45 9.71 -38.31
N LEU A 471 11.69 9.29 -38.56
CA LEU A 471 12.78 10.22 -38.82
C LEU A 471 12.46 11.20 -39.97
N ALA A 472 11.70 10.76 -40.98
CA ALA A 472 11.28 11.62 -42.09
C ALA A 472 10.33 12.75 -41.64
N GLN A 473 9.39 12.43 -40.75
CA GLN A 473 8.47 13.42 -40.18
C GLN A 473 9.21 14.43 -39.29
N LEU A 474 10.13 13.93 -38.45
CA LEU A 474 10.98 14.78 -37.61
C LEU A 474 11.84 15.74 -38.46
N LYS A 475 12.45 15.23 -39.53
CA LYS A 475 13.23 16.02 -40.48
C LYS A 475 12.39 17.14 -41.09
N ALA A 476 11.23 16.80 -41.65
CA ALA A 476 10.33 17.76 -42.27
C ALA A 476 9.87 18.85 -41.30
N ARG A 477 9.55 18.48 -40.04
CA ARG A 477 9.14 19.43 -39.01
C ARG A 477 10.26 20.40 -38.61
N LEU A 478 11.49 19.91 -38.43
CA LEU A 478 12.62 20.77 -38.08
C LEU A 478 13.08 21.64 -39.24
N ASP A 479 13.02 21.14 -40.48
CA ASP A 479 13.33 21.94 -41.67
C ASP A 479 12.26 23.01 -41.95
N ALA A 480 11.02 22.82 -41.47
CA ALA A 480 9.96 23.82 -41.48
C ALA A 480 10.09 24.89 -40.35
N GLY A 481 11.20 24.89 -39.60
CA GLY A 481 11.48 25.87 -38.54
C GLY A 481 11.06 25.42 -37.14
N GLY A 482 10.77 24.14 -36.92
CA GLY A 482 10.54 23.60 -35.58
C GLY A 482 11.76 23.73 -34.66
N ASP A 483 11.52 23.99 -33.37
CA ASP A 483 12.59 24.06 -32.37
C ASP A 483 13.19 22.67 -32.10
N VAL A 484 14.49 22.51 -32.37
CA VAL A 484 15.25 21.28 -32.11
C VAL A 484 15.28 20.90 -30.61
N ASN A 485 15.08 21.89 -29.73
CA ASN A 485 15.05 21.74 -28.28
C ASN A 485 13.63 21.70 -27.70
N ALA A 486 12.61 21.57 -28.55
CA ALA A 486 11.23 21.46 -28.12
C ALA A 486 11.06 20.36 -27.07
N ARG A 487 10.21 20.63 -26.09
CA ARG A 487 9.91 19.73 -24.97
C ARG A 487 8.48 19.20 -25.06
N ASP A 488 8.29 17.93 -24.70
CA ASP A 488 6.96 17.36 -24.53
C ASP A 488 6.31 17.81 -23.20
N ALA A 489 5.10 17.32 -22.94
CA ALA A 489 4.34 17.64 -21.73
C ALA A 489 5.06 17.23 -20.43
N SER A 490 5.93 16.22 -20.49
CA SER A 490 6.76 15.76 -19.37
C SER A 490 8.09 16.53 -19.27
N GLY A 491 8.28 17.55 -20.10
CA GLY A 491 9.48 18.36 -20.15
C GLY A 491 10.68 17.68 -20.80
N ARG A 492 10.50 16.56 -21.52
CA ARG A 492 11.55 15.82 -22.23
C ARG A 492 11.84 16.48 -23.57
N SER A 493 13.10 16.76 -23.87
CA SER A 493 13.49 17.26 -25.20
C SER A 493 13.36 16.18 -26.29
N LEU A 494 13.32 16.60 -27.56
CA LEU A 494 13.35 15.66 -28.70
C LEU A 494 14.54 14.69 -28.61
N LEU A 495 15.70 15.17 -28.14
CA LEU A 495 16.89 14.34 -27.96
C LEU A 495 16.72 13.29 -26.85
N MET A 496 16.01 13.62 -25.76
CA MET A 496 15.69 12.65 -24.71
C MET A 496 14.75 11.57 -25.21
N GLN A 497 13.71 11.94 -25.96
CA GLN A 497 12.75 10.99 -26.52
C GLN A 497 13.46 10.02 -27.49
N ALA A 498 14.31 10.55 -28.39
CA ALA A 498 15.10 9.72 -29.30
C ALA A 498 16.08 8.77 -28.57
N ALA A 499 16.67 9.20 -27.45
CA ALA A 499 17.55 8.36 -26.64
C ALA A 499 16.78 7.27 -25.86
N ASP A 500 15.58 7.58 -25.38
CA ASP A 500 14.66 6.66 -24.68
C ASP A 500 14.12 5.59 -25.64
N ASP A 501 13.82 5.97 -26.88
CA ASP A 501 13.45 5.05 -27.98
C ASP A 501 14.64 4.24 -28.51
N ASN A 502 15.87 4.56 -28.07
CA ASN A 502 17.12 4.02 -28.60
C ASN A 502 17.27 4.20 -30.13
N ASP A 503 16.73 5.30 -30.69
CA ASP A 503 16.77 5.61 -32.12
C ASP A 503 18.03 6.41 -32.49
N ILE A 504 19.09 5.68 -32.83
CA ILE A 504 20.40 6.21 -33.25
C ILE A 504 20.28 7.23 -34.38
N ALA A 505 19.37 7.02 -35.34
CA ALA A 505 19.26 7.86 -36.51
C ALA A 505 18.64 9.23 -36.16
N LYS A 506 17.64 9.24 -35.28
CA LYS A 506 17.08 10.49 -34.73
C LYS A 506 18.05 11.22 -33.83
N VAL A 507 18.73 10.51 -32.92
CA VAL A 507 19.75 11.13 -32.05
C VAL A 507 20.81 11.83 -32.90
N ARG A 508 21.37 11.13 -33.89
CA ARG A 508 22.38 11.70 -34.79
C ARG A 508 21.88 12.95 -35.50
N TYR A 509 20.66 12.90 -36.02
CA TYR A 509 20.07 14.04 -36.73
C TYR A 509 19.83 15.25 -35.80
N LEU A 510 19.30 15.00 -34.61
CA LEU A 510 19.03 16.06 -33.63
C LEU A 510 20.33 16.73 -33.15
N LEU A 511 21.39 15.96 -32.90
CA LEU A 511 22.70 16.50 -32.56
C LEU A 511 23.28 17.34 -33.71
N GLN A 512 23.16 16.89 -34.97
CA GLN A 512 23.57 17.66 -36.14
C GLN A 512 22.81 18.99 -36.29
N LYS A 513 21.56 19.05 -35.84
CA LYS A 513 20.73 20.27 -35.83
C LYS A 513 20.93 21.14 -34.59
N GLY A 514 21.90 20.82 -33.72
CA GLY A 514 22.24 21.63 -32.55
C GLY A 514 21.34 21.41 -31.35
N ALA A 515 20.80 20.20 -31.16
CA ALA A 515 20.11 19.84 -29.92
C ALA A 515 21.03 20.02 -28.70
N GLN A 516 20.51 20.66 -27.65
CA GLN A 516 21.18 20.84 -26.38
C GLN A 516 21.21 19.51 -25.62
N VAL A 517 22.44 19.02 -25.37
CA VAL A 517 22.70 17.69 -24.80
C VAL A 517 22.36 17.57 -23.31
N ASP A 518 22.58 18.64 -22.54
CA ASP A 518 22.46 18.65 -21.08
C ASP A 518 21.16 19.28 -20.57
N LEU A 519 20.14 19.35 -21.43
CA LEU A 519 18.79 19.65 -20.94
C LEU A 519 18.39 18.57 -19.93
N MET A 520 17.65 18.97 -18.90
CA MET A 520 17.09 18.08 -17.89
C MET A 520 15.59 18.27 -17.79
N THR A 521 14.87 17.18 -17.54
CA THR A 521 13.45 17.26 -17.18
C THR A 521 13.28 18.02 -15.87
N PRO A 522 12.18 18.77 -15.67
CA PRO A 522 11.82 19.34 -14.37
C PRO A 522 11.80 18.27 -13.28
N VAL A 523 11.96 18.69 -12.02
CA VAL A 523 11.80 17.83 -10.85
C VAL A 523 10.43 18.12 -10.24
N ASP A 524 9.61 17.10 -10.04
CA ASP A 524 8.30 17.22 -9.41
C ASP A 524 8.39 17.32 -7.88
N ALA A 525 7.24 17.50 -7.22
CA ALA A 525 7.16 17.64 -5.77
C ALA A 525 7.65 16.40 -5.00
N ASP A 526 7.65 15.23 -5.64
CA ASP A 526 8.11 13.95 -5.09
C ASP A 526 9.59 13.66 -5.42
N GLY A 527 10.28 14.58 -6.09
CA GLY A 527 11.67 14.45 -6.47
C GLY A 527 11.90 13.55 -7.69
N ASN A 528 10.88 13.22 -8.47
CA ASN A 528 11.03 12.53 -9.76
C ASN A 528 11.31 13.53 -10.88
N GLY A 529 12.13 13.13 -11.86
CA GLY A 529 12.54 13.99 -12.97
C GLY A 529 14.05 14.18 -13.05
N GLY A 530 14.55 15.38 -13.35
CA GLY A 530 15.98 15.69 -13.38
C GLY A 530 16.85 14.81 -14.28
N ARG A 531 16.30 14.24 -15.36
CA ARG A 531 17.03 13.33 -16.27
C ARG A 531 17.38 14.03 -17.57
N SER A 532 18.58 13.78 -18.08
CA SER A 532 19.03 14.20 -19.42
C SER A 532 18.95 13.04 -20.42
N ALA A 533 19.25 13.31 -21.69
CA ALA A 533 19.31 12.27 -22.73
C ALA A 533 20.34 11.16 -22.39
N LEU A 534 21.40 11.50 -21.65
CA LEU A 534 22.40 10.54 -21.18
C LEU A 534 21.78 9.48 -20.25
N PHE A 535 20.88 9.88 -19.34
CA PHE A 535 20.21 8.93 -18.44
C PHE A 535 19.26 7.99 -19.20
N ALA A 536 18.59 8.47 -20.24
CA ALA A 536 17.76 7.63 -21.11
C ALA A 536 18.61 6.62 -21.88
N ALA A 537 19.74 7.06 -22.47
CA ALA A 537 20.67 6.18 -23.16
C ALA A 537 21.26 5.09 -22.23
N ILE A 538 21.63 5.45 -20.99
CA ILE A 538 22.11 4.51 -19.98
C ILE A 538 21.01 3.52 -19.57
N HIS A 539 19.74 3.94 -19.50
CA HIS A 539 18.62 3.05 -19.18
C HIS A 539 18.57 1.85 -20.13
N ASN A 540 18.78 2.11 -21.41
CA ASN A 540 18.74 1.11 -22.48
C ASN A 540 20.07 0.35 -22.67
N ASP A 541 21.11 0.69 -21.91
CA ASP A 541 22.51 0.32 -22.18
C ASP A 541 22.93 0.58 -23.65
N GLY A 542 22.38 1.66 -24.23
CA GLY A 542 22.53 2.07 -25.62
C GLY A 542 23.87 2.77 -25.87
N ILE A 543 24.95 2.01 -25.83
CA ILE A 543 26.33 2.54 -25.87
C ILE A 543 26.61 3.50 -27.04
N GLU A 544 26.07 3.24 -28.23
CA GLU A 544 26.26 4.11 -29.40
C GLU A 544 25.67 5.51 -29.17
N ILE A 545 24.53 5.59 -28.48
CA ILE A 545 23.90 6.87 -28.12
C ILE A 545 24.68 7.55 -27.01
N VAL A 546 25.14 6.81 -26.00
CA VAL A 546 26.02 7.35 -24.94
C VAL A 546 27.29 7.96 -25.55
N GLN A 547 27.90 7.29 -26.53
CA GLN A 547 29.06 7.80 -27.28
C GLN A 547 28.74 9.08 -28.06
N MET A 548 27.65 9.08 -28.83
CA MET A 548 27.23 10.26 -29.60
C MET A 548 26.94 11.47 -28.69
N LEU A 549 26.29 11.26 -27.54
CA LEU A 549 26.03 12.31 -26.57
C LEU A 549 27.32 12.84 -25.94
N ALA A 550 28.26 11.95 -25.59
CA ALA A 550 29.56 12.33 -25.06
C ALA A 550 30.39 13.14 -26.08
N ASP A 551 30.38 12.74 -27.34
CA ASP A 551 31.09 13.44 -28.43
C ASP A 551 30.44 14.80 -28.74
N ALA A 552 29.14 14.93 -28.49
CA ALA A 552 28.42 16.20 -28.53
C ALA A 552 28.56 17.05 -27.26
N GLY A 553 29.41 16.63 -26.31
CA GLY A 553 29.78 17.41 -25.13
C GLY A 553 28.89 17.24 -23.89
N ALA A 554 28.11 16.16 -23.79
CA ALA A 554 27.31 15.89 -22.61
C ALA A 554 28.18 15.72 -21.34
N ASP A 555 27.74 16.30 -20.22
CA ASP A 555 28.42 16.12 -18.93
C ASP A 555 28.18 14.72 -18.37
N LEU A 556 29.21 13.88 -18.44
CA LEU A 556 29.18 12.48 -18.00
C LEU A 556 29.22 12.29 -16.48
N SER A 557 29.38 13.36 -15.71
CA SER A 557 29.46 13.35 -14.25
C SER A 557 28.26 14.02 -13.58
N ARG A 558 27.50 14.82 -14.32
CA ARG A 558 26.41 15.64 -13.77
C ARG A 558 25.35 14.77 -13.09
N PRO A 559 25.07 14.98 -11.79
CA PRO A 559 24.00 14.29 -11.10
C PRO A 559 22.63 14.58 -11.73
N GLY A 560 21.79 13.54 -11.82
CA GLY A 560 20.38 13.66 -12.16
C GLY A 560 19.51 13.88 -10.93
N ASN A 561 18.22 13.50 -10.99
CA ASN A 561 17.39 13.50 -9.79
C ASN A 561 17.89 12.50 -8.74
N LYS A 562 17.55 12.76 -7.46
CA LYS A 562 18.04 12.00 -6.30
C LYS A 562 19.57 12.02 -6.15
N VAL A 563 20.23 13.01 -6.77
CA VAL A 563 21.68 13.25 -6.74
C VAL A 563 22.52 12.08 -7.30
N TRP A 564 21.91 11.15 -8.04
CA TRP A 564 22.65 10.05 -8.65
C TRP A 564 23.45 10.53 -9.86
N THR A 565 24.75 10.24 -9.86
CA THR A 565 25.59 10.42 -11.07
C THR A 565 25.25 9.37 -12.13
N PRO A 566 25.65 9.57 -13.39
CA PRO A 566 25.46 8.58 -14.45
C PRO A 566 26.01 7.18 -14.09
N ALA A 567 27.12 7.12 -13.36
CA ALA A 567 27.69 5.86 -12.86
C ALA A 567 26.79 5.14 -11.84
N HIS A 568 26.16 5.86 -10.91
CA HIS A 568 25.18 5.28 -9.98
C HIS A 568 23.97 4.73 -10.71
N TYR A 569 23.46 5.48 -11.68
CA TYR A 569 22.28 5.07 -12.44
C TYR A 569 22.58 3.85 -13.32
N ALA A 570 23.75 3.81 -13.96
CA ALA A 570 24.22 2.65 -14.71
C ALA A 570 24.38 1.42 -13.79
N ALA A 571 24.89 1.60 -12.57
CA ALA A 571 25.01 0.53 -11.58
C ALA A 571 23.65 -0.01 -11.11
N TYR A 572 22.65 0.85 -10.94
CA TYR A 572 21.27 0.46 -10.64
C TYR A 572 20.65 -0.35 -11.80
N LYS A 573 20.79 0.15 -13.03
CA LYS A 573 20.22 -0.47 -14.23
C LYS A 573 20.93 -1.75 -14.67
N GLY A 574 22.18 -1.95 -14.26
CA GLY A 574 23.02 -3.02 -14.79
C GLY A 574 23.57 -2.71 -16.17
N ALA A 575 23.67 -1.42 -16.54
CA ALA A 575 24.09 -0.95 -17.85
C ALA A 575 25.63 -1.01 -17.99
N LEU A 576 26.16 -2.23 -18.12
CA LEU A 576 27.60 -2.49 -18.07
C LEU A 576 28.37 -1.80 -19.22
N LYS A 577 27.83 -1.78 -20.45
CA LYS A 577 28.55 -1.17 -21.58
C LYS A 577 28.69 0.33 -21.37
N SER A 578 27.60 0.97 -20.95
CA SER A 578 27.58 2.38 -20.63
C SER A 578 28.55 2.70 -19.48
N LEU A 579 28.54 1.88 -18.42
CA LEU A 579 29.44 2.07 -17.28
C LEU A 579 30.92 1.91 -17.64
N ARG A 580 31.27 0.95 -18.51
CA ARG A 580 32.63 0.79 -19.05
C ARG A 580 33.08 2.03 -19.80
N PHE A 581 32.22 2.55 -20.66
CA PHE A 581 32.53 3.75 -21.43
C PHE A 581 32.67 5.00 -20.55
N LEU A 582 31.79 5.17 -19.55
CA LEU A 582 31.93 6.25 -18.57
C LEU A 582 33.30 6.19 -17.87
N HIS A 583 33.75 4.99 -17.49
CA HIS A 583 35.08 4.78 -16.91
C HIS A 583 36.22 5.12 -17.88
N GLU A 584 36.12 4.69 -19.15
CA GLU A 584 37.09 5.03 -20.20
C GLU A 584 37.19 6.55 -20.45
N ARG A 585 36.10 7.28 -20.25
CA ARG A 585 36.05 8.75 -20.31
C ARG A 585 36.51 9.44 -19.01
N GLY A 586 37.01 8.70 -18.03
CA GLY A 586 37.58 9.23 -16.79
C GLY A 586 36.56 9.57 -15.71
N VAL A 587 35.31 9.10 -15.82
CA VAL A 587 34.31 9.27 -14.75
C VAL A 587 34.72 8.44 -13.53
N ALA A 588 34.69 9.05 -12.34
CA ALA A 588 35.02 8.37 -11.10
C ALA A 588 34.00 7.26 -10.77
N MET A 589 34.48 6.04 -10.55
CA MET A 589 33.64 4.86 -10.27
C MET A 589 33.36 4.64 -8.77
N ASP A 590 33.98 5.45 -7.90
CA ASP A 590 33.87 5.34 -6.43
C ASP A 590 33.15 6.54 -5.78
N GLN A 591 32.67 7.49 -6.59
CA GLN A 591 32.12 8.74 -6.10
C GLN A 591 30.88 8.47 -5.23
N THR A 592 30.78 9.14 -4.09
CA THR A 592 29.57 9.15 -3.26
C THR A 592 28.67 10.31 -3.69
N PHE A 593 27.35 10.17 -3.57
CA PHE A 593 26.44 11.30 -3.80
C PHE A 593 25.91 11.91 -2.50
N ASP A 594 25.81 13.23 -2.45
CA ASP A 594 25.50 13.98 -1.23
C ASP A 594 24.02 13.94 -0.82
N GLY A 595 23.13 13.34 -1.64
CA GLY A 595 21.69 13.33 -1.41
C GLY A 595 21.14 11.99 -0.93
N GLY A 596 21.23 11.66 0.36
CA GLY A 596 20.66 10.43 0.92
C GLY A 596 21.65 9.72 1.84
N ARG A 597 22.01 8.46 1.53
CA ARG A 597 22.95 7.66 2.34
C ARG A 597 24.42 7.87 1.98
N GLY A 598 24.76 8.58 0.89
CA GLY A 598 26.16 8.67 0.45
C GLY A 598 26.71 7.37 -0.13
N SER A 599 25.87 6.57 -0.78
CA SER A 599 26.28 5.27 -1.36
C SER A 599 27.20 5.47 -2.57
N THR A 600 28.03 4.47 -2.87
CA THR A 600 28.86 4.41 -4.09
C THR A 600 28.16 3.61 -5.20
N PRO A 601 28.59 3.68 -6.47
CA PRO A 601 28.06 2.82 -7.54
C PRO A 601 28.17 1.32 -7.21
N LEU A 602 29.23 0.90 -6.51
CA LEU A 602 29.43 -0.49 -6.10
C LEU A 602 28.39 -0.94 -5.06
N MET A 603 28.04 -0.09 -4.10
CA MET A 603 26.95 -0.37 -3.14
C MET A 603 25.60 -0.49 -3.83
N ILE A 604 25.32 0.37 -4.81
CA ILE A 604 24.09 0.29 -5.60
C ILE A 604 24.07 -1.02 -6.41
N ALA A 605 25.16 -1.38 -7.07
CA ALA A 605 25.26 -2.64 -7.81
C ALA A 605 25.04 -3.87 -6.88
N ALA A 606 25.56 -3.80 -5.65
CA ALA A 606 25.39 -4.81 -4.62
C ALA A 606 23.93 -4.96 -4.18
N GLN A 607 23.22 -3.85 -3.93
CA GLN A 607 21.80 -3.83 -3.57
C GLN A 607 20.91 -4.46 -4.64
N TYR A 608 21.19 -4.20 -5.91
CA TYR A 608 20.37 -4.65 -7.05
C TYR A 608 20.89 -5.93 -7.73
N ASN A 609 21.83 -6.64 -7.11
CA ASN A 609 22.40 -7.90 -7.58
C ASN A 609 22.94 -7.85 -9.03
N ARG A 610 23.65 -6.76 -9.38
CA ARG A 610 24.21 -6.56 -10.73
C ARG A 610 25.61 -7.15 -10.82
N LEU A 611 25.72 -8.47 -10.95
CA LEU A 611 26.98 -9.21 -10.87
C LEU A 611 28.05 -8.70 -11.84
N ASP A 612 27.71 -8.54 -13.11
CA ASP A 612 28.67 -8.12 -14.14
C ASP A 612 29.18 -6.69 -13.89
N VAL A 613 28.32 -5.84 -13.31
CA VAL A 613 28.68 -4.48 -12.88
C VAL A 613 29.57 -4.52 -11.63
N ILE A 614 29.25 -5.36 -10.64
CA ILE A 614 30.07 -5.54 -9.43
C ILE A 614 31.49 -5.94 -9.83
N SER A 615 31.62 -6.97 -10.66
CA SER A 615 32.91 -7.44 -11.15
C SER A 615 33.67 -6.34 -11.91
N PHE A 616 32.97 -5.59 -12.76
CA PHE A 616 33.60 -4.47 -13.46
C PHE A 616 34.05 -3.34 -12.53
N LEU A 617 33.21 -2.90 -11.58
CA LEU A 617 33.54 -1.84 -10.65
C LEU A 617 34.73 -2.20 -9.75
N GLN A 618 34.82 -3.47 -9.32
CA GLN A 618 36.00 -3.96 -8.61
C GLN A 618 37.26 -3.91 -9.47
N LEU A 619 37.17 -4.31 -10.74
CA LEU A 619 38.29 -4.21 -11.70
C LEU A 619 38.68 -2.75 -11.99
N ALA A 620 37.71 -1.85 -12.00
CA ALA A 620 37.89 -0.41 -12.18
C ALA A 620 38.41 0.30 -10.92
N GLY A 621 38.74 -0.43 -9.86
CA GLY A 621 39.35 0.10 -8.64
C GLY A 621 38.37 0.70 -7.63
N ALA A 622 37.07 0.42 -7.73
CA ALA A 622 36.11 0.87 -6.73
C ALA A 622 36.41 0.23 -5.36
N ASP A 623 36.59 1.06 -4.33
CA ASP A 623 36.90 0.60 -2.98
C ASP A 623 35.67 -0.08 -2.36
N ARG A 624 35.75 -1.41 -2.23
CA ARG A 624 34.71 -2.24 -1.60
C ARG A 624 34.50 -1.94 -0.11
N SER A 625 35.50 -1.36 0.55
CA SER A 625 35.50 -1.05 1.99
C SER A 625 35.05 0.38 2.29
N LYS A 626 34.89 1.20 1.25
CA LYS A 626 34.33 2.55 1.38
C LYS A 626 32.96 2.45 2.02
N LYS A 627 32.69 3.33 2.97
CA LYS A 627 31.47 3.33 3.77
C LYS A 627 30.57 4.49 3.38
N ASP A 628 29.28 4.23 3.43
CA ASP A 628 28.26 5.24 3.31
C ASP A 628 28.16 6.07 4.61
N LEU A 629 27.24 7.03 4.65
CA LEU A 629 27.03 7.91 5.82
C LEU A 629 26.54 7.16 7.07
N TYR A 630 26.08 5.92 6.93
CA TYR A 630 25.63 5.04 8.01
C TYR A 630 26.70 4.02 8.42
N GLY A 631 27.87 4.03 7.77
CA GLY A 631 28.96 3.12 8.06
C GLY A 631 28.87 1.77 7.36
N GLU A 632 27.96 1.61 6.39
CA GLU A 632 27.77 0.38 5.62
C GLU A 632 28.61 0.40 4.35
N ASP A 633 29.20 -0.75 4.01
CA ASP A 633 30.00 -0.95 2.79
C ASP A 633 29.21 -1.76 1.72
N ALA A 634 29.82 -2.06 0.57
CA ALA A 634 29.15 -2.83 -0.49
C ALA A 634 28.71 -4.23 -0.01
N CYS A 635 29.46 -4.85 0.90
CA CYS A 635 29.08 -6.12 1.52
C CYS A 635 27.89 -5.96 2.47
N GLY A 636 27.84 -4.87 3.24
CA GLY A 636 26.70 -4.46 4.05
C GLY A 636 25.43 -4.36 3.21
N TYR A 637 25.50 -3.70 2.05
CA TYR A 637 24.37 -3.59 1.11
C TYR A 637 23.94 -4.96 0.56
N ALA A 638 24.88 -5.80 0.09
CA ALA A 638 24.54 -7.14 -0.40
C ALA A 638 23.86 -8.00 0.69
N ARG A 639 24.35 -7.96 1.94
CA ARG A 639 23.75 -8.70 3.06
C ARG A 639 22.40 -8.14 3.47
N TYR A 640 22.27 -6.81 3.59
CA TYR A 640 21.03 -6.14 3.99
C TYR A 640 19.89 -6.45 3.01
N PHE A 641 20.18 -6.41 1.70
CA PHE A 641 19.20 -6.70 0.64
C PHE A 641 19.12 -8.19 0.24
N LYS A 642 19.76 -9.10 0.99
CA LYS A 642 19.73 -10.56 0.78
C LYS A 642 20.21 -11.00 -0.62
N GLN A 643 21.18 -10.29 -1.20
CA GLN A 643 21.75 -10.58 -2.52
C GLN A 643 22.94 -11.52 -2.41
N ALA A 644 22.67 -12.83 -2.29
CA ALA A 644 23.70 -13.85 -2.07
C ALA A 644 24.77 -13.89 -3.17
N GLN A 645 24.37 -13.73 -4.43
CA GLN A 645 25.31 -13.75 -5.56
C GLN A 645 26.20 -12.48 -5.57
N ALA A 646 25.64 -11.32 -5.27
CA ALA A 646 26.42 -10.09 -5.11
C ALA A 646 27.41 -10.18 -3.94
N ALA A 647 26.98 -10.74 -2.80
CA ALA A 647 27.86 -10.97 -1.65
C ALA A 647 29.03 -11.90 -2.00
N ALA A 648 28.75 -12.97 -2.76
CA ALA A 648 29.77 -13.87 -3.28
C ALA A 648 30.73 -13.16 -4.26
N ALA A 649 30.20 -12.38 -5.21
CA ALA A 649 30.99 -11.61 -6.17
C ALA A 649 31.89 -10.55 -5.49
N LEU A 650 31.41 -9.95 -4.41
CA LEU A 650 32.18 -8.98 -3.60
C LEU A 650 33.25 -9.63 -2.71
N GLY A 651 33.20 -10.96 -2.54
CA GLY A 651 34.06 -11.70 -1.61
C GLY A 651 33.77 -11.35 -0.16
N CYS A 652 32.50 -11.18 0.19
CA CYS A 652 32.07 -10.89 1.56
C CYS A 652 32.23 -12.15 2.42
N SER A 653 33.08 -12.08 3.46
CA SER A 653 33.38 -13.20 4.37
C SER A 653 32.43 -13.36 5.54
#